data_AF-A0A9P6Z5N1-F1
#
_entry.id   AF-A0A9P6Z5N1-F1
#
_cell.length_a   1.000
_cell.length_b   1.000
_cell.length_c   1.000
_cell.angle_alpha   90.00
_cell.angle_beta   90.00
_cell.angle_gamma   90.00
#
_symmetry.space_group_name_H-M   'P 1'
#
loop_
_entity.id
_entity.type
_entity.pdbx_description
1 polymer ?
#
loop_
_entity_poly.entity_id
_entity_poly.type
_entity_poly.pdbx_seq_one_letter_code
_entity_poly.pdbx_strand_id
1 'polypeptide(L)'
;MSFEVKTFEQEVSPGRVLTMPNDGTGLSVIDPFLAPFNDALRERFATFQKYDEQIKNTLGYDAFTRGYEYYGFNILKNNSVVYREWAPHAVTASLVGDFNNWDVNAHVMTRNQYGVFEILIEPTQDGKVAIPHGSKIKITMTMPHSGERIYRLPAWINYVTQDLNVSATYDGIFWNPEKRYSFKHPRPKRPRSLRVYEAHVGISSPEPRCATYREFTKNVLPRIAYDGYNTIQLMAIMEHPYYASFGYQVSSFFAPSSRYGTPEDLKELIDTAHRLGITVLLDLVHSHACKNVADGLNMFDGSDHCYFHEGQKGRHELWDSRLFNYGNYEVLRFLMSNVRYWMDVYQFDGFRFDGVTSMLYKHHGIGYGFSGDYHEYFGDNVDDEGVMYLQLVNQFLHQHYPHVITIAEDVSGMPGSCRPVCEGGLGFDYRLAMAIPDMWIKLLKEESDEDWKMGHIVHILTNRRHLENTIGYCESHDQALVGDKTLAFWLMDKEMYTNMSDLTPLTPIIDRGIALHKMIRMISHGLGGEGYLNFEGNEFGHPEWLDFPRTGNDSSFQYARRQWNILDDPLLRYKYLNEWDRAMQLTEERFGWLHAPQGYVSRKNEGDKIIVFERASVLFIFNFHPTQSFPDYRVGVAEPGKYKIVLNSDDKDYLGHARVNNQTEFFTSPGDWDNRPHWLQVYIPSRTCMLLAKC
;
A
#
# COMPACT_ATOMS: atom_id res chain seq x y z
N MET A 1 -28.20 -38.05 -13.28
CA MET A 1 -27.27 -38.41 -12.20
C MET A 1 -26.91 -37.11 -11.50
N SER A 2 -27.35 -36.90 -10.26
CA SER A 2 -26.97 -35.72 -9.49
C SER A 2 -25.49 -35.83 -9.17
N PHE A 3 -24.66 -34.99 -9.80
CA PHE A 3 -23.28 -34.83 -9.36
C PHE A 3 -23.32 -34.18 -7.98
N GLU A 4 -22.97 -34.94 -6.94
CA GLU A 4 -22.86 -34.43 -5.58
C GLU A 4 -21.64 -33.50 -5.54
N VAL A 5 -21.88 -32.19 -5.51
CA VAL A 5 -20.81 -31.18 -5.45
C VAL A 5 -20.14 -31.30 -4.08
N LYS A 6 -18.82 -31.55 -4.06
CA LYS A 6 -18.06 -31.58 -2.80
C LYS A 6 -18.14 -30.21 -2.11
N THR A 7 -18.30 -30.20 -0.80
CA THR A 7 -18.41 -28.97 0.00
C THR A 7 -17.33 -28.91 1.08
N PHE A 8 -17.12 -27.71 1.64
CA PHE A 8 -16.31 -27.48 2.83
C PHE A 8 -17.03 -26.52 3.80
N GLU A 9 -16.63 -26.54 5.06
CA GLU A 9 -17.14 -25.60 6.08
C GLU A 9 -16.13 -24.47 6.31
N GLN A 10 -16.63 -23.24 6.40
CA GLN A 10 -15.81 -22.05 6.61
C GLN A 10 -16.49 -21.12 7.61
N GLU A 11 -15.75 -20.74 8.66
CA GLU A 11 -16.18 -19.67 9.56
C GLU A 11 -15.96 -18.33 8.87
N VAL A 12 -17.04 -17.60 8.58
CA VAL A 12 -16.99 -16.32 7.87
C VAL A 12 -17.03 -15.12 8.81
N SER A 13 -17.55 -15.31 10.02
CA SER A 13 -17.49 -14.37 11.13
C SER A 13 -17.60 -15.15 12.45
N PRO A 14 -17.20 -14.61 13.61
CA PRO A 14 -17.23 -15.35 14.88
C PRO A 14 -18.56 -16.04 15.15
N GLY A 15 -18.55 -17.38 15.22
CA GLY A 15 -19.73 -18.21 15.47
C GLY A 15 -20.66 -18.44 14.25
N ARG A 16 -20.31 -17.94 13.06
CA ARG A 16 -21.05 -18.14 11.81
C ARG A 16 -20.24 -18.98 10.84
N VAL A 17 -20.57 -20.27 10.79
CA VAL A 17 -20.00 -21.24 9.84
C VAL A 17 -20.97 -21.45 8.68
N LEU A 18 -20.46 -21.39 7.45
CA LEU A 18 -21.22 -21.66 6.23
C LEU A 18 -20.66 -22.90 5.52
N THR A 19 -21.53 -23.69 4.92
CA THR A 19 -21.16 -24.79 4.02
C THR A 19 -21.09 -24.25 2.60
N MET A 20 -19.92 -24.36 1.96
CA MET A 20 -19.65 -23.79 0.64
C MET A 20 -19.29 -24.86 -0.39
N PRO A 21 -19.70 -24.71 -1.66
CA PRO A 21 -19.23 -25.55 -2.76
C PRO A 21 -17.71 -25.43 -2.97
N ASN A 22 -17.04 -26.56 -3.18
CA ASN A 22 -15.62 -26.62 -3.51
C ASN A 22 -15.39 -26.55 -5.04
N ASP A 23 -16.05 -25.61 -5.71
CA ASP A 23 -15.96 -25.35 -7.14
C ASP A 23 -15.68 -23.87 -7.46
N GLY A 24 -15.32 -23.06 -6.45
CA GLY A 24 -15.08 -21.63 -6.58
C GLY A 24 -16.33 -20.75 -6.48
N THR A 25 -17.52 -21.31 -6.23
CA THR A 25 -18.78 -20.55 -6.09
C THR A 25 -19.14 -20.22 -4.65
N GLY A 26 -18.21 -20.35 -3.70
CA GLY A 26 -18.42 -20.03 -2.28
C GLY A 26 -18.86 -18.58 -2.05
N LEU A 27 -18.37 -17.63 -2.85
CA LEU A 27 -18.79 -16.23 -2.82
C LEU A 27 -20.31 -16.07 -2.99
N SER A 28 -20.95 -16.90 -3.81
CA SER A 28 -22.40 -16.85 -4.05
C SER A 28 -23.23 -17.34 -2.86
N VAL A 29 -22.62 -18.05 -1.91
CA VAL A 29 -23.25 -18.42 -0.62
C VAL A 29 -23.27 -17.22 0.33
N ILE A 30 -22.22 -16.39 0.29
CA ILE A 30 -22.13 -15.16 1.09
C ILE A 30 -23.01 -14.06 0.47
N ASP A 31 -22.96 -13.94 -0.86
CA ASP A 31 -23.68 -12.96 -1.64
C ASP A 31 -24.48 -13.63 -2.77
N PRO A 32 -25.77 -13.93 -2.53
CA PRO A 32 -26.62 -14.61 -3.50
C PRO A 32 -26.81 -13.87 -4.83
N PHE A 33 -26.52 -12.57 -4.92
CA PHE A 33 -26.59 -11.82 -6.18
C PHE A 33 -25.48 -12.22 -7.17
N LEU A 34 -24.46 -12.94 -6.72
CA LEU A 34 -23.42 -13.52 -7.59
C LEU A 34 -23.88 -14.81 -8.29
N ALA A 35 -25.00 -15.41 -7.90
CA ALA A 35 -25.45 -16.68 -8.48
C ALA A 35 -25.57 -16.72 -10.01
N PRO A 36 -26.02 -15.64 -10.71
CA PRO A 36 -26.02 -15.59 -12.18
C PRO A 36 -24.62 -15.68 -12.82
N PHE A 37 -23.56 -15.41 -12.06
CA PHE A 37 -22.17 -15.38 -12.50
C PHE A 37 -21.36 -16.61 -12.03
N ASN A 38 -22.04 -17.64 -11.51
CA ASN A 38 -21.38 -18.86 -11.02
C ASN A 38 -20.52 -19.55 -12.09
N ASP A 39 -20.89 -19.49 -13.36
CA ASP A 39 -20.10 -20.11 -14.43
C ASP A 39 -18.77 -19.39 -14.62
N ALA A 40 -18.75 -18.05 -14.59
CA ALA A 40 -17.52 -17.26 -14.62
C ALA A 40 -16.65 -17.51 -13.38
N LEU A 41 -17.26 -17.64 -12.20
CA LEU A 41 -16.54 -17.99 -10.96
C LEU A 41 -15.88 -19.38 -11.07
N ARG A 42 -16.59 -20.38 -11.59
CA ARG A 42 -16.05 -21.73 -11.82
C ARG A 42 -14.91 -21.72 -12.82
N GLU A 43 -15.03 -20.95 -13.90
CA GLU A 43 -13.98 -20.85 -14.93
C GLU A 43 -12.69 -20.23 -14.38
N ARG A 44 -12.81 -19.15 -13.59
CA ARG A 44 -11.67 -18.55 -12.89
C ARG A 44 -11.02 -19.52 -11.93
N PHE A 45 -11.82 -20.19 -11.10
CA PHE A 45 -11.31 -21.15 -10.13
C PHE A 45 -10.65 -22.36 -10.79
N ALA A 46 -11.21 -22.86 -11.89
CA ALA A 46 -10.60 -23.92 -12.69
C ALA A 46 -9.26 -23.47 -13.31
N THR A 47 -9.16 -22.22 -13.76
CA THR A 47 -7.91 -21.63 -14.25
C THR A 47 -6.86 -21.57 -13.15
N PHE A 48 -7.21 -21.07 -11.96
CA PHE A 48 -6.34 -21.13 -10.78
C PHE A 48 -5.88 -22.55 -10.46
N GLN A 49 -6.80 -23.51 -10.37
CA GLN A 49 -6.49 -24.91 -10.05
C GLN A 49 -5.50 -25.53 -11.04
N LYS A 50 -5.68 -25.24 -12.34
CA LYS A 50 -4.78 -25.73 -13.39
C LYS A 50 -3.33 -25.28 -13.14
N TYR A 51 -3.10 -24.00 -12.85
CA TYR A 51 -1.74 -23.49 -12.61
C TYR A 51 -1.20 -23.92 -11.24
N ASP A 52 -2.05 -23.96 -10.21
CA ASP A 52 -1.69 -24.47 -8.88
C ASP A 52 -1.22 -25.93 -8.95
N GLU A 53 -1.95 -26.79 -9.66
CA GLU A 53 -1.55 -28.18 -9.92
C GLU A 53 -0.28 -28.26 -10.77
N GLN A 54 -0.11 -27.40 -11.78
CA GLN A 54 1.10 -27.37 -12.60
C GLN A 54 2.35 -27.06 -11.75
N ILE A 55 2.28 -26.08 -10.85
CA ILE A 55 3.38 -25.76 -9.94
C ILE A 55 3.66 -26.91 -8.99
N LYS A 56 2.61 -27.49 -8.38
CA LYS A 56 2.73 -28.62 -7.43
C LYS A 56 3.34 -29.87 -8.08
N ASN A 57 2.97 -30.18 -9.32
CA ASN A 57 3.42 -31.38 -10.03
C ASN A 57 4.80 -31.25 -10.70
N THR A 58 5.38 -30.05 -10.75
CA THR A 58 6.70 -29.81 -11.34
C THR A 58 7.76 -29.58 -10.28
N LEU A 59 7.94 -28.34 -9.83
CA LEU A 59 8.97 -27.96 -8.85
C LEU A 59 8.44 -27.88 -7.41
N GLY A 60 7.12 -27.78 -7.24
CA GLY A 60 6.48 -27.37 -6.00
C GLY A 60 6.71 -25.89 -5.69
N TYR A 61 5.84 -25.29 -4.88
CA TYR A 61 5.93 -23.86 -4.55
C TYR A 61 7.27 -23.47 -3.92
N ASP A 62 7.85 -24.34 -3.09
CA ASP A 62 9.06 -24.00 -2.36
C ASP A 62 10.29 -23.80 -3.27
N ALA A 63 10.47 -24.64 -4.30
CA ALA A 63 11.53 -24.42 -5.29
C ALA A 63 11.12 -23.42 -6.38
N PHE A 64 9.84 -23.36 -6.74
CA PHE A 64 9.32 -22.42 -7.75
C PHE A 64 9.52 -20.95 -7.34
N THR A 65 9.26 -20.64 -6.06
CA THR A 65 9.36 -19.28 -5.50
C THR A 65 10.76 -18.91 -4.99
N ARG A 66 11.71 -19.87 -4.94
CA ARG A 66 13.14 -19.58 -4.72
C ARG A 66 13.89 -19.46 -6.03
N GLY A 67 13.24 -18.93 -7.06
CA GLY A 67 13.86 -18.65 -8.35
C GLY A 67 15.09 -17.75 -8.24
N TYR A 68 15.13 -16.85 -7.25
CA TYR A 68 16.28 -15.98 -6.96
C TYR A 68 17.52 -16.73 -6.41
N GLU A 69 17.38 -17.99 -5.97
CA GLU A 69 18.50 -18.87 -5.61
C GLU A 69 19.01 -19.70 -6.81
N TYR A 70 18.31 -19.62 -7.95
CA TYR A 70 18.65 -20.32 -9.18
C TYR A 70 19.10 -19.35 -10.28
N TYR A 71 18.29 -18.33 -10.55
CA TYR A 71 18.54 -17.21 -11.47
C TYR A 71 19.37 -16.11 -10.81
N GLY A 72 19.94 -15.22 -11.63
CA GLY A 72 20.82 -14.18 -11.15
C GLY A 72 22.14 -14.74 -10.62
N PHE A 73 22.81 -13.98 -9.77
CA PHE A 73 24.13 -14.31 -9.25
C PHE A 73 24.05 -15.14 -7.97
N ASN A 74 24.57 -16.36 -8.02
CA ASN A 74 24.59 -17.28 -6.89
C ASN A 74 26.03 -17.66 -6.56
N ILE A 75 26.46 -17.34 -5.34
CA ILE A 75 27.82 -17.61 -4.86
C ILE A 75 27.81 -18.97 -4.14
N LEU A 76 28.62 -19.90 -4.63
CA LEU A 76 28.72 -21.24 -4.06
C LEU A 76 29.71 -21.29 -2.88
N LYS A 77 29.68 -22.38 -2.11
CA LYS A 77 30.53 -22.57 -0.91
C LYS A 77 32.03 -22.55 -1.21
N ASN A 78 32.43 -22.86 -2.44
CA ASN A 78 33.81 -22.80 -2.92
C ASN A 78 34.18 -21.45 -3.56
N ASN A 79 33.37 -20.40 -3.36
CA ASN A 79 33.53 -19.06 -3.92
C ASN A 79 33.42 -18.95 -5.45
N SER A 80 33.00 -20.00 -6.15
CA SER A 80 32.59 -19.85 -7.54
C SER A 80 31.25 -19.13 -7.65
N VAL A 81 31.00 -18.48 -8.78
CA VAL A 81 29.76 -17.74 -9.05
C VAL A 81 29.04 -18.42 -10.20
N VAL A 82 27.79 -18.82 -9.96
CA VAL A 82 26.89 -19.24 -11.02
C VAL A 82 26.00 -18.06 -11.39
N TYR A 83 25.94 -17.74 -12.68
CA TYR A 83 24.98 -16.78 -13.21
C TYR A 83 24.05 -17.48 -14.18
N ARG A 84 22.73 -17.27 -14.00
CA ARG A 84 21.69 -17.77 -14.91
C ARG A 84 20.72 -16.68 -15.32
N GLU A 85 20.28 -16.73 -16.57
CA GLU A 85 19.35 -15.75 -17.13
C GLU A 85 18.40 -16.38 -18.15
N TRP A 86 17.12 -16.02 -18.09
CA TRP A 86 16.13 -16.48 -19.06
C TRP A 86 15.99 -15.47 -20.21
N ALA A 87 16.35 -15.91 -21.42
CA ALA A 87 16.32 -15.08 -22.63
C ALA A 87 16.04 -15.95 -23.86
N PRO A 88 14.81 -16.49 -23.99
CA PRO A 88 14.52 -17.55 -24.96
C PRO A 88 14.73 -17.14 -26.41
N HIS A 89 14.59 -15.87 -26.78
CA HIS A 89 14.79 -15.42 -28.16
C HIS A 89 16.26 -15.11 -28.51
N ALA A 90 17.16 -14.99 -27.53
CA ALA A 90 18.58 -14.75 -27.79
C ALA A 90 19.29 -15.99 -28.36
N VAL A 91 20.23 -15.76 -29.29
CA VAL A 91 21.02 -16.83 -29.93
C VAL A 91 22.23 -17.21 -29.08
N THR A 92 22.99 -16.21 -28.63
CA THR A 92 24.14 -16.36 -27.72
C THR A 92 24.06 -15.31 -26.63
N ALA A 93 24.67 -15.61 -25.48
CA ALA A 93 24.80 -14.67 -24.38
C ALA A 93 26.20 -14.74 -23.77
N SER A 94 26.64 -13.64 -23.17
CA SER A 94 27.90 -13.55 -22.44
C SER A 94 27.74 -12.61 -21.26
N LEU A 95 28.42 -12.92 -20.16
CA LEU A 95 28.47 -12.06 -18.99
C LEU A 95 29.66 -11.09 -19.14
N VAL A 96 29.41 -9.80 -19.02
CA VAL A 96 30.44 -8.77 -19.17
C VAL A 96 30.44 -7.82 -17.99
N GLY A 97 31.60 -7.24 -17.69
CA GLY A 97 31.72 -6.25 -16.63
C GLY A 97 33.17 -5.87 -16.36
N ASP A 98 33.38 -5.11 -15.29
CA ASP A 98 34.72 -4.65 -14.92
C ASP A 98 35.68 -5.82 -14.68
N PHE A 99 35.18 -6.93 -14.13
CA PHE A 99 35.95 -8.13 -13.82
C PHE A 99 36.59 -8.82 -15.05
N ASN A 100 36.08 -8.55 -16.26
CA ASN A 100 36.60 -9.12 -17.49
C ASN A 100 36.90 -8.07 -18.57
N ASN A 101 37.09 -6.81 -18.17
CA ASN A 101 37.33 -5.67 -19.07
C ASN A 101 36.27 -5.54 -20.17
N TRP A 102 35.02 -5.92 -19.87
CA TRP A 102 33.91 -5.90 -20.81
C TRP A 102 34.13 -6.75 -22.09
N ASP A 103 35.01 -7.76 -22.04
CA ASP A 103 35.26 -8.67 -23.17
C ASP A 103 34.11 -9.67 -23.35
N VAL A 104 33.39 -9.52 -24.46
CA VAL A 104 32.25 -10.34 -24.84
C VAL A 104 32.60 -11.81 -25.12
N ASN A 105 33.87 -12.14 -25.33
CA ASN A 105 34.31 -13.51 -25.64
C ASN A 105 34.88 -14.23 -24.41
N ALA A 106 35.17 -13.52 -23.33
CA ALA A 106 35.83 -14.08 -22.16
C ALA A 106 34.92 -15.02 -21.34
N HIS A 107 33.62 -14.71 -21.29
CA HIS A 107 32.66 -15.37 -20.40
C HIS A 107 31.34 -15.69 -21.15
N VAL A 108 31.44 -16.52 -22.19
CA VAL A 108 30.30 -16.98 -22.99
C VAL A 108 29.45 -17.99 -22.21
N MET A 109 28.14 -17.83 -22.26
CA MET A 109 27.17 -18.65 -21.53
C MET A 109 26.66 -19.81 -22.38
N THR A 110 26.24 -20.90 -21.73
CA THR A 110 25.62 -22.07 -22.38
C THR A 110 24.10 -22.00 -22.27
N ARG A 111 23.40 -22.15 -23.40
CA ARG A 111 21.93 -22.12 -23.48
C ARG A 111 21.34 -23.53 -23.32
N ASN A 112 20.35 -23.70 -22.45
CA ASN A 112 19.60 -24.95 -22.31
C ASN A 112 18.36 -24.99 -23.25
N GLN A 113 17.61 -26.10 -23.19
CA GLN A 113 16.43 -26.32 -24.04
C GLN A 113 15.25 -25.37 -23.77
N TYR A 114 15.21 -24.74 -22.59
CA TYR A 114 14.16 -23.80 -22.19
C TYR A 114 14.54 -22.32 -22.45
N GLY A 115 15.71 -22.07 -23.04
CA GLY A 115 16.19 -20.71 -23.29
C GLY A 115 16.83 -20.02 -22.08
N VAL A 116 17.25 -20.81 -21.08
CA VAL A 116 18.05 -20.29 -19.96
C VAL A 116 19.52 -20.40 -20.32
N PHE A 117 20.24 -19.30 -20.17
CA PHE A 117 21.69 -19.22 -20.29
C PHE A 117 22.33 -19.40 -18.92
N GLU A 118 23.41 -20.17 -18.85
CA GLU A 118 24.17 -20.44 -17.63
C GLU A 118 25.68 -20.24 -17.85
N ILE A 119 26.37 -19.72 -16.83
CA ILE A 119 27.84 -19.77 -16.73
C ILE A 119 28.26 -20.01 -15.29
N LEU A 120 29.32 -20.80 -15.12
CA LEU A 120 30.07 -20.96 -13.87
C LEU A 120 31.39 -20.20 -13.98
N ILE A 121 31.62 -19.25 -13.08
CA ILE A 121 32.87 -18.52 -12.96
C ILE A 121 33.63 -19.07 -11.77
N GLU A 122 34.76 -19.72 -12.04
CA GLU A 122 35.64 -20.28 -11.02
C GLU A 122 36.26 -19.17 -10.14
N PRO A 123 36.59 -19.46 -8.88
CA PRO A 123 37.28 -18.51 -8.03
C PRO A 123 38.66 -18.13 -8.62
N THR A 124 39.18 -17.00 -8.18
CA THR A 124 40.56 -16.58 -8.45
C THR A 124 41.57 -17.63 -7.96
N GLN A 125 42.82 -17.56 -8.43
CA GLN A 125 43.90 -18.46 -7.98
C GLN A 125 44.10 -18.43 -6.46
N ASP A 126 43.81 -17.30 -5.80
CA ASP A 126 43.87 -17.12 -4.35
C ASP A 126 42.61 -17.64 -3.62
N GLY A 127 41.68 -18.31 -4.32
CA GLY A 127 40.45 -18.88 -3.76
C GLY A 127 39.36 -17.86 -3.44
N LYS A 128 39.49 -16.60 -3.87
CA LYS A 128 38.47 -15.54 -3.70
C LYS A 128 37.45 -15.53 -4.83
N VAL A 129 36.28 -14.96 -4.58
CA VAL A 129 35.24 -14.72 -5.61
C VAL A 129 35.83 -13.91 -6.77
N ALA A 130 35.65 -14.41 -8.00
CA ALA A 130 36.27 -13.82 -9.19
C ALA A 130 35.65 -12.50 -9.66
N ILE A 131 34.40 -12.23 -9.31
CA ILE A 131 33.77 -10.93 -9.51
C ILE A 131 33.90 -10.13 -8.22
N PRO A 132 34.71 -9.04 -8.19
CA PRO A 132 34.82 -8.20 -7.00
C PRO A 132 33.47 -7.56 -6.64
N HIS A 133 33.17 -7.45 -5.34
CA HIS A 133 32.02 -6.67 -4.87
C HIS A 133 32.09 -5.23 -5.39
N GLY A 134 30.96 -4.71 -5.86
CA GLY A 134 30.86 -3.34 -6.38
C GLY A 134 31.21 -3.21 -7.86
N SER A 135 31.63 -4.30 -8.52
CA SER A 135 31.91 -4.30 -9.96
C SER A 135 30.64 -4.05 -10.77
N LYS A 136 30.76 -3.25 -11.83
CA LYS A 136 29.72 -3.09 -12.83
C LYS A 136 29.63 -4.33 -13.71
N ILE A 137 28.41 -4.72 -14.03
CA ILE A 137 28.09 -5.92 -14.81
C ILE A 137 26.89 -5.70 -15.73
N LYS A 138 26.89 -6.38 -16.87
CA LYS A 138 25.75 -6.52 -17.79
C LYS A 138 25.75 -7.92 -18.41
N ILE A 139 24.60 -8.34 -18.90
CA ILE A 139 24.52 -9.43 -19.86
C ILE A 139 24.52 -8.85 -21.28
N THR A 140 25.29 -9.44 -22.18
CA THR A 140 25.23 -9.14 -23.60
C THR A 140 24.67 -10.31 -24.38
N MET A 141 23.80 -10.05 -25.35
CA MET A 141 23.10 -11.07 -26.13
C MET A 141 23.14 -10.74 -27.62
N THR A 142 23.19 -11.78 -28.46
CA THR A 142 23.06 -11.64 -29.92
C THR A 142 21.67 -12.03 -30.37
N MET A 143 21.04 -11.14 -31.14
CA MET A 143 19.66 -11.27 -31.60
C MET A 143 19.54 -12.13 -32.86
N PRO A 144 18.41 -12.86 -33.02
CA PRO A 144 18.15 -13.62 -34.23
C PRO A 144 17.98 -12.67 -35.42
N HIS A 145 18.34 -13.14 -36.62
CA HIS A 145 18.24 -12.44 -37.91
C HIS A 145 19.12 -11.19 -38.11
N SER A 146 19.13 -10.24 -37.18
CA SER A 146 19.94 -9.01 -37.31
C SER A 146 21.41 -9.24 -36.99
N GLY A 147 21.72 -10.24 -36.14
CA GLY A 147 23.06 -10.42 -35.57
C GLY A 147 23.47 -9.28 -34.62
N GLU A 148 22.54 -8.38 -34.29
CA GLU A 148 22.78 -7.25 -33.39
C GLU A 148 23.15 -7.76 -32.00
N ARG A 149 24.14 -7.10 -31.39
CA ARG A 149 24.55 -7.33 -30.02
C ARG A 149 23.95 -6.28 -29.11
N ILE A 150 23.11 -6.70 -28.18
CA ILE A 150 22.46 -5.85 -27.18
C ILE A 150 23.09 -6.05 -25.79
N TYR A 151 22.89 -5.08 -24.90
CA TYR A 151 23.32 -5.11 -23.50
C TYR A 151 22.11 -4.83 -22.61
N ARG A 152 21.98 -5.59 -21.51
CA ARG A 152 20.91 -5.44 -20.52
C ARG A 152 21.46 -5.55 -19.11
N LEU A 153 20.75 -4.94 -18.18
CA LEU A 153 20.88 -5.29 -16.76
C LEU A 153 20.34 -6.70 -16.56
N PRO A 154 21.00 -7.58 -15.79
CA PRO A 154 20.43 -8.88 -15.44
C PRO A 154 19.05 -8.72 -14.80
N ALA A 155 18.06 -9.52 -15.22
CA ALA A 155 16.67 -9.35 -14.77
C ALA A 155 16.52 -9.58 -13.25
N TRP A 156 17.41 -10.41 -12.70
CA TRP A 156 17.48 -10.81 -11.29
C TRP A 156 18.61 -10.08 -10.54
N ILE A 157 18.98 -8.87 -10.97
CA ILE A 157 20.01 -8.08 -10.29
C ILE A 157 19.49 -7.54 -8.96
N ASN A 158 20.32 -7.62 -7.92
CA ASN A 158 19.92 -7.23 -6.57
C ASN A 158 20.36 -5.81 -6.18
N TYR A 159 21.13 -5.13 -7.04
CA TYR A 159 21.53 -3.75 -6.85
C TYR A 159 21.99 -3.14 -8.16
N VAL A 160 21.55 -1.92 -8.43
CA VAL A 160 21.97 -1.13 -9.60
C VAL A 160 22.32 0.28 -9.12
N THR A 161 23.13 1.02 -9.85
CA THR A 161 23.45 2.41 -9.52
C THR A 161 23.52 3.27 -10.77
N GLN A 162 23.38 4.58 -10.63
CA GLN A 162 23.49 5.55 -11.71
C GLN A 162 24.50 6.64 -11.34
N ASP A 163 25.40 6.95 -12.26
CA ASP A 163 26.25 8.14 -12.19
C ASP A 163 25.96 9.03 -13.39
N LEU A 164 25.21 10.11 -13.13
CA LEU A 164 24.76 11.06 -14.14
C LEU A 164 25.92 11.82 -14.80
N ASN A 165 27.13 11.84 -14.22
CA ASN A 165 28.31 12.42 -14.87
C ASN A 165 28.88 11.51 -15.97
N VAL A 166 28.50 10.22 -15.96
CA VAL A 166 29.00 9.21 -16.89
C VAL A 166 27.92 8.77 -17.88
N SER A 167 26.72 8.44 -17.39
CA SER A 167 25.61 7.98 -18.22
C SER A 167 24.25 8.29 -17.58
N ALA A 168 23.25 8.51 -18.43
CA ALA A 168 21.86 8.59 -18.00
C ALA A 168 21.26 7.19 -17.69
N THR A 169 21.95 6.10 -17.99
CA THR A 169 21.47 4.72 -17.73
C THR A 169 22.06 4.16 -16.45
N TYR A 170 21.33 3.26 -15.79
CA TYR A 170 21.88 2.48 -14.68
C TYR A 170 22.89 1.42 -15.12
N ASP A 171 23.75 1.04 -14.19
CA ASP A 171 24.64 -0.12 -14.26
C ASP A 171 24.28 -1.14 -13.18
N GLY A 172 24.34 -2.43 -13.53
CA GLY A 172 24.15 -3.53 -12.59
C GLY A 172 25.38 -3.67 -11.72
N ILE A 173 25.19 -3.83 -10.41
CA ILE A 173 26.28 -3.91 -9.46
C ILE A 173 26.30 -5.29 -8.83
N PHE A 174 27.45 -5.96 -8.91
CA PHE A 174 27.64 -7.22 -8.21
C PHE A 174 27.69 -7.00 -6.69
N TRP A 175 26.56 -7.29 -6.02
CA TRP A 175 26.39 -7.06 -4.60
C TRP A 175 26.79 -8.28 -3.76
N ASN A 176 27.99 -8.24 -3.19
CA ASN A 176 28.51 -9.27 -2.29
C ASN A 176 29.40 -8.65 -1.19
N PRO A 177 28.84 -7.81 -0.31
CA PRO A 177 29.63 -7.15 0.73
C PRO A 177 30.27 -8.19 1.67
N GLU A 178 31.49 -7.90 2.14
CA GLU A 178 32.20 -8.76 3.09
C GLU A 178 31.41 -8.99 4.38
N LYS A 179 30.71 -7.94 4.84
CA LYS A 179 29.82 -7.98 6.00
C LYS A 179 28.38 -7.78 5.55
N ARG A 180 27.62 -8.88 5.56
CA ARG A 180 26.16 -8.85 5.33
C ARG A 180 25.43 -8.48 6.62
N TYR A 181 24.34 -7.74 6.50
CA TYR A 181 23.44 -7.48 7.62
C TYR A 181 22.77 -8.79 8.06
N SER A 182 22.68 -8.99 9.38
CA SER A 182 21.90 -10.07 10.00
C SER A 182 20.83 -9.43 10.84
N PHE A 183 19.58 -9.80 10.57
CA PHE A 183 18.43 -9.40 11.39
C PHE A 183 18.64 -9.82 12.84
N LYS A 184 18.27 -8.93 13.76
CA LYS A 184 18.44 -9.10 15.20
C LYS A 184 17.10 -9.25 15.92
N HIS A 185 16.03 -8.75 15.31
CA HIS A 185 14.70 -8.74 15.89
C HIS A 185 13.75 -9.64 15.07
N PRO A 186 12.85 -10.37 15.73
CA PRO A 186 11.82 -11.12 15.03
C PRO A 186 10.76 -10.17 14.47
N ARG A 187 10.02 -10.64 13.47
CA ARG A 187 8.82 -9.99 12.98
C ARG A 187 7.83 -9.73 14.13
N PRO A 188 7.18 -8.55 14.19
CA PRO A 188 6.12 -8.27 15.14
C PRO A 188 4.94 -9.24 14.95
N LYS A 189 4.07 -9.33 15.96
CA LYS A 189 2.79 -10.04 15.80
C LYS A 189 1.89 -9.26 14.84
N ARG A 190 1.12 -9.97 14.01
CA ARG A 190 0.08 -9.36 13.17
C ARG A 190 -0.86 -8.50 14.05
N PRO A 191 -0.97 -7.19 13.79
CA PRO A 191 -1.89 -6.33 14.54
C PRO A 191 -3.35 -6.78 14.35
N ARG A 192 -4.20 -6.54 15.34
CA ARG A 192 -5.65 -6.85 15.23
C ARG A 192 -6.36 -5.96 14.22
N SER A 193 -5.93 -4.69 14.15
CA SER A 193 -6.32 -3.68 13.18
C SER A 193 -5.07 -2.95 12.71
N LEU A 194 -5.06 -2.51 11.45
CA LEU A 194 -3.92 -1.81 10.87
C LEU A 194 -4.08 -0.30 11.07
N ARG A 195 -3.07 0.33 11.66
CA ARG A 195 -2.87 1.78 11.68
C ARG A 195 -1.61 2.03 10.88
N VAL A 196 -1.80 2.30 9.60
CA VAL A 196 -0.78 2.34 8.56
C VAL A 196 -0.23 3.76 8.42
N TYR A 197 1.09 3.88 8.49
CA TYR A 197 1.84 5.08 8.12
C TYR A 197 2.47 4.85 6.75
N GLU A 198 1.89 5.42 5.70
CA GLU A 198 2.41 5.38 4.34
C GLU A 198 3.56 6.37 4.18
N ALA A 199 4.71 5.90 3.72
CA ALA A 199 5.95 6.68 3.73
C ALA A 199 6.79 6.45 2.46
N HIS A 200 7.57 7.47 2.11
CA HIS A 200 8.53 7.41 1.01
C HIS A 200 9.88 7.94 1.44
N VAL A 201 10.85 7.04 1.58
CA VAL A 201 12.18 7.32 2.14
C VAL A 201 12.85 8.55 1.54
N GLY A 202 12.82 8.69 0.21
CA GLY A 202 13.53 9.76 -0.48
C GLY A 202 13.04 11.18 -0.21
N ILE A 203 11.83 11.37 0.34
CA ILE A 203 11.27 12.71 0.64
C ILE A 203 11.21 12.98 2.15
N SER A 204 11.63 12.02 2.98
CA SER A 204 11.44 12.03 4.43
C SER A 204 12.43 12.92 5.20
N SER A 205 12.94 13.98 4.59
CA SER A 205 13.89 14.95 5.16
C SER A 205 13.40 16.37 4.91
N PRO A 206 13.73 17.36 5.76
CA PRO A 206 13.43 18.77 5.49
C PRO A 206 14.35 19.38 4.42
N GLU A 207 15.44 18.70 4.09
CA GLU A 207 16.40 19.16 3.07
C GLU A 207 15.87 18.85 1.65
N PRO A 208 16.01 19.76 0.68
CA PRO A 208 15.56 19.56 -0.70
C PRO A 208 16.55 18.64 -1.46
N ARG A 209 16.58 17.37 -1.06
CA ARG A 209 17.37 16.30 -1.69
C ARG A 209 16.72 14.95 -1.42
N CYS A 210 17.22 13.93 -2.09
CA CYS A 210 16.86 12.55 -1.73
C CYS A 210 17.43 12.18 -0.35
N ALA A 211 16.55 11.75 0.56
CA ALA A 211 16.93 11.22 1.87
C ALA A 211 17.25 9.73 1.81
N THR A 212 17.91 9.23 2.86
CA THR A 212 18.48 7.87 2.90
C THR A 212 17.73 6.94 3.85
N TYR A 213 17.87 5.62 3.65
CA TYR A 213 17.35 4.59 4.55
C TYR A 213 17.82 4.81 6.00
N ARG A 214 19.10 5.19 6.19
CA ARG A 214 19.65 5.45 7.52
C ARG A 214 19.03 6.67 8.19
N GLU A 215 18.76 7.72 7.42
CA GLU A 215 18.09 8.92 7.93
C GLU A 215 16.66 8.61 8.32
N PHE A 216 15.91 7.87 7.49
CA PHE A 216 14.56 7.40 7.82
C PHE A 216 14.56 6.56 9.10
N THR A 217 15.48 5.61 9.19
CA THR A 217 15.66 4.72 10.35
C THR A 217 15.89 5.51 11.63
N LYS A 218 16.75 6.53 11.57
CA LYS A 218 17.15 7.32 12.74
C LYS A 218 16.11 8.37 13.13
N ASN A 219 15.50 9.04 12.16
CA ASN A 219 14.78 10.30 12.38
C ASN A 219 13.26 10.15 12.23
N VAL A 220 12.77 9.16 11.48
CA VAL A 220 11.35 9.03 11.12
C VAL A 220 10.69 7.86 11.84
N LEU A 221 11.34 6.68 11.91
CA LEU A 221 10.81 5.54 12.68
C LEU A 221 10.43 5.90 14.13
N PRO A 222 11.22 6.69 14.88
CA PRO A 222 10.81 7.10 16.23
C PRO A 222 9.54 7.97 16.27
N ARG A 223 9.27 8.74 15.21
CA ARG A 223 8.07 9.59 15.10
C ARG A 223 6.84 8.72 14.88
N ILE A 224 6.92 7.82 13.89
CA ILE A 224 5.86 6.84 13.60
C ILE A 224 5.49 6.04 14.86
N ALA A 225 6.49 5.58 15.62
CA ALA A 225 6.27 4.89 16.88
C ALA A 225 5.66 5.77 17.97
N TYR A 226 6.06 7.05 18.06
CA TYR A 226 5.51 8.01 19.02
C TYR A 226 4.02 8.30 18.74
N ASP A 227 3.67 8.45 17.47
CA ASP A 227 2.30 8.75 17.01
C ASP A 227 1.35 7.53 17.17
N GLY A 228 1.89 6.32 17.38
CA GLY A 228 1.09 5.14 17.72
C GLY A 228 0.63 4.29 16.53
N TYR A 229 1.19 4.54 15.35
CA TYR A 229 1.06 3.67 14.18
C TYR A 229 1.73 2.33 14.44
N ASN A 230 1.15 1.25 13.91
CA ASN A 230 1.64 -0.12 14.12
C ASN A 230 2.12 -0.80 12.83
N THR A 231 1.92 -0.16 11.68
CA THR A 231 2.27 -0.68 10.36
C THR A 231 2.84 0.47 9.52
N ILE A 232 3.90 0.21 8.75
CA ILE A 232 4.42 1.14 7.74
C ILE A 232 4.10 0.57 6.36
N GLN A 233 3.54 1.39 5.47
CA GLN A 233 3.49 1.09 4.04
C GLN A 233 4.66 1.80 3.36
N LEU A 234 5.65 1.05 2.89
CA LEU A 234 6.90 1.61 2.38
C LEU A 234 6.89 1.65 0.85
N MET A 235 6.74 2.86 0.32
CA MET A 235 6.63 3.13 -1.12
C MET A 235 8.00 3.20 -1.80
N ALA A 236 8.00 3.02 -3.12
CA ALA A 236 9.14 3.27 -4.01
C ALA A 236 10.44 2.54 -3.67
N ILE A 237 10.35 1.33 -3.10
CA ILE A 237 11.52 0.53 -2.75
C ILE A 237 12.06 -0.26 -3.94
N MET A 238 11.20 -0.85 -4.78
CA MET A 238 11.65 -1.50 -6.01
C MET A 238 12.30 -0.44 -6.92
N GLU A 239 13.48 -0.75 -7.47
CA GLU A 239 14.25 0.25 -8.20
C GLU A 239 13.50 0.75 -9.45
N HIS A 240 13.46 2.06 -9.60
CA HIS A 240 12.71 2.78 -10.62
C HIS A 240 13.57 3.94 -11.17
N PRO A 241 13.90 3.98 -12.47
CA PRO A 241 14.82 4.98 -13.02
C PRO A 241 14.26 6.40 -13.00
N TYR A 242 12.93 6.55 -13.08
CA TYR A 242 12.28 7.86 -13.06
C TYR A 242 11.80 8.19 -11.64
N TYR A 243 12.53 9.04 -10.92
CA TYR A 243 12.22 9.36 -9.51
C TYR A 243 10.82 9.97 -9.34
N ALA A 244 10.38 10.82 -10.27
CA ALA A 244 9.04 11.40 -10.26
C ALA A 244 7.91 10.43 -10.65
N SER A 245 8.22 9.15 -10.93
CA SER A 245 7.21 8.09 -10.99
C SER A 245 6.72 7.67 -9.61
N PHE A 246 7.32 8.18 -8.53
CA PHE A 246 6.97 7.84 -7.16
C PHE A 246 7.12 6.34 -6.83
N GLY A 247 7.95 5.62 -7.60
CA GLY A 247 8.13 4.18 -7.46
C GLY A 247 7.37 3.32 -8.46
N TYR A 248 6.38 3.87 -9.17
CA TYR A 248 5.50 3.09 -10.04
C TYR A 248 6.18 2.61 -11.33
N GLN A 249 7.23 3.28 -11.82
CA GLN A 249 7.96 2.88 -13.03
C GLN A 249 9.14 1.96 -12.72
N VAL A 250 8.85 0.75 -12.22
CA VAL A 250 9.88 -0.22 -11.81
C VAL A 250 10.68 -0.74 -13.01
N SER A 251 12.00 -0.83 -12.84
CA SER A 251 12.92 -1.40 -13.83
C SER A 251 13.68 -2.64 -13.37
N SER A 252 14.10 -2.69 -12.10
CA SER A 252 14.86 -3.81 -11.52
C SER A 252 14.14 -4.35 -10.29
N PHE A 253 13.34 -5.40 -10.50
CA PHE A 253 12.35 -5.88 -9.53
C PHE A 253 12.97 -6.44 -8.23
N PHE A 254 14.21 -6.94 -8.29
CA PHE A 254 14.92 -7.51 -7.15
C PHE A 254 15.90 -6.53 -6.49
N ALA A 255 16.00 -5.29 -7.00
CA ALA A 255 16.91 -4.28 -6.47
C ALA A 255 16.13 -3.29 -5.59
N PRO A 256 16.53 -3.08 -4.31
CA PRO A 256 16.08 -1.94 -3.56
C PRO A 256 16.67 -0.67 -4.17
N SER A 257 15.91 0.42 -4.19
CA SER A 257 16.33 1.64 -4.86
C SER A 257 17.61 2.19 -4.25
N SER A 258 18.62 2.35 -5.10
CA SER A 258 19.96 2.77 -4.75
C SER A 258 20.05 4.24 -4.34
N ARG A 259 19.04 5.05 -4.68
CA ARG A 259 18.98 6.47 -4.29
C ARG A 259 19.03 6.67 -2.79
N TYR A 260 18.46 5.73 -2.03
CA TYR A 260 18.33 5.86 -0.58
C TYR A 260 19.45 5.16 0.19
N GLY A 261 20.30 4.39 -0.48
CA GLY A 261 21.40 3.65 0.13
C GLY A 261 21.48 2.21 -0.34
N THR A 262 22.16 1.39 0.46
CA THR A 262 22.49 0.01 0.10
C THR A 262 21.38 -0.98 0.51
N PRO A 263 21.38 -2.21 -0.05
CA PRO A 263 20.51 -3.29 0.43
C PRO A 263 20.63 -3.57 1.93
N GLU A 264 21.82 -3.37 2.52
CA GLU A 264 22.03 -3.59 3.95
C GLU A 264 21.40 -2.48 4.81
N ASP A 265 21.32 -1.25 4.30
CA ASP A 265 20.67 -0.13 5.00
C ASP A 265 19.14 -0.31 5.05
N LEU A 266 18.53 -0.88 4.00
CA LEU A 266 17.10 -1.24 4.01
C LEU A 266 16.82 -2.37 5.02
N LYS A 267 17.68 -3.38 5.13
CA LYS A 267 17.53 -4.43 6.14
C LYS A 267 17.61 -3.85 7.55
N GLU A 268 18.53 -2.92 7.80
CA GLU A 268 18.62 -2.22 9.10
C GLU A 268 17.36 -1.40 9.42
N LEU A 269 16.76 -0.75 8.41
CA LEU A 269 15.50 -0.02 8.55
C LEU A 269 14.38 -0.95 9.02
N ILE A 270 14.16 -2.07 8.31
CA ILE A 270 13.10 -3.03 8.62
C ILE A 270 13.32 -3.67 9.99
N ASP A 271 14.56 -4.09 10.30
CA ASP A 271 14.92 -4.67 11.60
C ASP A 271 14.72 -3.67 12.75
N THR A 272 14.93 -2.37 12.49
CA THR A 272 14.69 -1.31 13.47
C THR A 272 13.20 -1.04 13.67
N ALA A 273 12.39 -1.09 12.61
CA ALA A 273 10.93 -1.02 12.72
C ALA A 273 10.38 -2.22 13.52
N HIS A 274 10.89 -3.42 13.27
CA HIS A 274 10.55 -4.63 14.02
C HIS A 274 10.91 -4.51 15.51
N ARG A 275 12.08 -3.93 15.84
CA ARG A 275 12.45 -3.60 17.23
C ARG A 275 11.44 -2.69 17.93
N LEU A 276 10.80 -1.79 17.18
CA LEU A 276 9.76 -0.88 17.68
C LEU A 276 8.36 -1.53 17.69
N GLY A 277 8.24 -2.79 17.27
CA GLY A 277 6.97 -3.51 17.19
C GLY A 277 6.10 -3.12 16.00
N ILE A 278 6.68 -2.48 14.97
CA ILE A 278 5.98 -1.98 13.79
C ILE A 278 6.18 -2.96 12.63
N THR A 279 5.09 -3.43 12.04
CA THR A 279 5.14 -4.22 10.81
C THR A 279 5.47 -3.33 9.60
N VAL A 280 6.18 -3.86 8.61
CA VAL A 280 6.54 -3.10 7.40
C VAL A 280 6.01 -3.83 6.16
N LEU A 281 5.15 -3.17 5.41
CA LEU A 281 4.61 -3.63 4.13
C LEU A 281 5.37 -2.96 2.98
N LEU A 282 5.56 -3.70 1.89
CA LEU A 282 6.18 -3.18 0.67
C LEU A 282 5.08 -2.81 -0.36
N ASP A 283 5.26 -1.69 -1.05
CA ASP A 283 4.56 -1.43 -2.32
C ASP A 283 5.09 -2.36 -3.41
N LEU A 284 4.24 -3.28 -3.86
CA LEU A 284 4.55 -4.29 -4.85
C LEU A 284 3.90 -3.93 -6.19
N VAL A 285 4.71 -3.39 -7.09
CA VAL A 285 4.27 -3.00 -8.42
C VAL A 285 4.47 -4.15 -9.39
N HIS A 286 3.48 -5.04 -9.45
CA HIS A 286 3.43 -6.15 -10.40
C HIS A 286 2.39 -5.95 -11.51
N SER A 287 1.67 -4.83 -11.51
CA SER A 287 0.69 -4.49 -12.54
C SER A 287 1.32 -4.18 -13.90
N HIS A 288 2.54 -3.62 -13.89
CA HIS A 288 3.28 -3.21 -15.09
C HIS A 288 4.78 -3.10 -14.82
N ALA A 289 5.56 -2.85 -15.87
CA ALA A 289 6.97 -2.48 -15.79
C ALA A 289 7.25 -1.25 -16.65
N CYS A 290 8.30 -0.50 -16.32
CA CYS A 290 8.70 0.64 -17.15
C CYS A 290 9.08 0.22 -18.57
N LYS A 291 8.88 1.12 -19.53
CA LYS A 291 9.25 0.88 -20.93
C LYS A 291 10.75 1.01 -21.23
N ASN A 292 11.58 1.27 -20.24
CA ASN A 292 13.02 1.44 -20.43
C ASN A 292 13.66 0.14 -20.94
N VAL A 293 14.45 0.26 -22.02
CA VAL A 293 15.12 -0.87 -22.68
C VAL A 293 16.54 -1.09 -22.17
N ALA A 294 17.29 0.00 -21.89
CA ALA A 294 18.70 -0.11 -21.51
C ALA A 294 18.88 -0.55 -20.05
N ASP A 295 18.02 -0.06 -19.17
CA ASP A 295 18.08 -0.22 -17.71
C ASP A 295 16.78 -0.74 -17.10
N GLY A 296 15.94 -1.38 -17.92
CA GLY A 296 14.73 -2.06 -17.49
C GLY A 296 14.50 -3.39 -18.20
N LEU A 297 13.37 -4.01 -17.89
CA LEU A 297 13.00 -5.34 -18.37
C LEU A 297 12.44 -5.34 -19.80
N ASN A 298 12.14 -4.16 -20.37
CA ASN A 298 11.59 -4.04 -21.71
C ASN A 298 12.59 -4.51 -22.78
N MET A 299 12.10 -5.23 -23.79
CA MET A 299 12.93 -5.75 -24.89
C MET A 299 14.16 -6.53 -24.40
N PHE A 300 14.01 -7.28 -23.30
CA PHE A 300 15.13 -7.92 -22.60
C PHE A 300 15.97 -8.80 -23.54
N ASP A 301 15.34 -9.76 -24.20
CA ASP A 301 15.98 -10.63 -25.20
C ASP A 301 15.75 -10.16 -26.64
N GLY A 302 15.47 -8.86 -26.81
CA GLY A 302 15.16 -8.20 -28.08
C GLY A 302 13.78 -8.48 -28.66
N SER A 303 12.99 -9.36 -28.05
CA SER A 303 11.55 -9.49 -28.35
C SER A 303 10.75 -8.52 -27.47
N ASP A 304 9.57 -8.11 -27.95
CA ASP A 304 8.65 -7.33 -27.13
C ASP A 304 7.88 -8.19 -26.11
N HIS A 305 7.96 -9.52 -26.18
CA HIS A 305 7.07 -10.43 -25.44
C HIS A 305 7.79 -11.44 -24.55
N CYS A 306 9.05 -11.21 -24.19
CA CYS A 306 9.80 -12.05 -23.26
C CYS A 306 9.06 -12.19 -21.90
N TYR A 307 8.98 -11.09 -21.13
CA TYR A 307 8.23 -11.03 -19.87
C TYR A 307 6.79 -10.51 -20.02
N PHE A 308 6.46 -10.00 -21.20
CA PHE A 308 5.26 -9.22 -21.46
C PHE A 308 4.40 -9.86 -22.54
N HIS A 309 3.16 -9.39 -22.70
CA HIS A 309 2.40 -9.72 -23.89
C HIS A 309 2.99 -9.05 -25.15
N GLU A 310 2.76 -9.66 -26.32
CA GLU A 310 3.13 -9.10 -27.61
C GLU A 310 2.17 -7.98 -28.04
N GLY A 311 2.68 -6.99 -28.77
CA GLY A 311 1.86 -5.98 -29.44
C GLY A 311 1.07 -5.09 -28.47
N GLN A 312 -0.20 -4.80 -28.80
CA GLN A 312 -1.02 -3.88 -28.02
C GLN A 312 -1.41 -4.43 -26.64
N LYS A 313 -1.67 -5.75 -26.53
CA LYS A 313 -1.99 -6.39 -25.23
C LYS A 313 -0.88 -6.18 -24.19
N GLY A 314 0.37 -6.03 -24.64
CA GLY A 314 1.53 -5.82 -23.77
C GLY A 314 1.85 -4.37 -23.43
N ARG A 315 0.94 -3.41 -23.70
CA ARG A 315 1.18 -1.97 -23.51
C ARG A 315 0.04 -1.32 -22.73
N HIS A 316 0.39 -0.55 -21.71
CA HIS A 316 -0.56 0.27 -20.97
C HIS A 316 -0.48 1.70 -21.51
N GLU A 317 -1.49 2.14 -22.28
CA GLU A 317 -1.43 3.41 -23.04
C GLU A 317 -1.35 4.64 -22.13
N LEU A 318 -2.13 4.69 -21.05
CA LEU A 318 -2.17 5.84 -20.14
C LEU A 318 -0.88 6.00 -19.31
N TRP A 319 -0.26 4.87 -18.94
CA TRP A 319 0.97 4.86 -18.12
C TRP A 319 2.23 4.73 -18.96
N ASP A 320 2.11 4.60 -20.28
CA ASP A 320 3.23 4.47 -21.21
C ASP A 320 4.21 3.34 -20.81
N SER A 321 3.64 2.18 -20.46
CA SER A 321 4.33 1.07 -19.76
C SER A 321 4.10 -0.30 -20.41
N ARG A 322 4.82 -1.33 -19.94
CA ARG A 322 4.69 -2.73 -20.40
C ARG A 322 3.82 -3.57 -19.44
N LEU A 323 3.02 -4.48 -19.99
CA LEU A 323 2.12 -5.36 -19.24
C LEU A 323 2.59 -6.82 -19.26
N PHE A 324 2.70 -7.43 -18.08
CA PHE A 324 3.19 -8.79 -17.91
C PHE A 324 2.29 -9.82 -18.60
N ASN A 325 2.92 -10.90 -19.07
CA ASN A 325 2.19 -12.09 -19.51
C ASN A 325 2.07 -13.06 -18.32
N TYR A 326 1.04 -12.87 -17.49
CA TYR A 326 0.82 -13.68 -16.29
C TYR A 326 0.58 -15.17 -16.58
N GLY A 327 0.20 -15.55 -17.80
CA GLY A 327 0.05 -16.94 -18.22
C GLY A 327 1.38 -17.65 -18.52
N ASN A 328 2.50 -16.92 -18.62
CA ASN A 328 3.81 -17.51 -18.90
C ASN A 328 4.46 -18.08 -17.62
N TYR A 329 4.93 -19.34 -17.70
CA TYR A 329 5.48 -20.07 -16.56
C TYR A 329 6.73 -19.41 -15.93
N GLU A 330 7.63 -18.85 -16.74
CA GLU A 330 8.84 -18.18 -16.22
C GLU A 330 8.52 -16.76 -15.73
N VAL A 331 7.48 -16.10 -16.26
CA VAL A 331 6.97 -14.83 -15.71
C VAL A 331 6.32 -15.05 -14.35
N LEU A 332 5.49 -16.08 -14.19
CA LEU A 332 4.97 -16.50 -12.90
C LEU A 332 6.11 -16.78 -11.91
N ARG A 333 7.13 -17.52 -12.34
CA ARG A 333 8.30 -17.80 -11.50
C ARG A 333 9.00 -16.51 -11.08
N PHE A 334 9.23 -15.58 -12.01
CA PHE A 334 9.85 -14.28 -11.75
C PHE A 334 9.08 -13.49 -10.69
N LEU A 335 7.77 -13.27 -10.90
CA LEU A 335 6.93 -12.47 -10.01
C LEU A 335 6.71 -13.15 -8.65
N MET A 336 6.44 -14.46 -8.61
CA MET A 336 6.26 -15.17 -7.34
C MET A 336 7.57 -15.31 -6.56
N SER A 337 8.70 -15.43 -7.26
CA SER A 337 10.01 -15.39 -6.60
C SER A 337 10.36 -13.99 -6.10
N ASN A 338 9.88 -12.94 -6.76
CA ASN A 338 10.06 -11.57 -6.29
C ASN A 338 9.35 -11.33 -4.96
N VAL A 339 8.09 -11.77 -4.85
CA VAL A 339 7.34 -11.74 -3.60
C VAL A 339 8.08 -12.47 -2.48
N ARG A 340 8.55 -13.70 -2.73
CA ARG A 340 9.31 -14.46 -1.73
C ARG A 340 10.65 -13.80 -1.39
N TYR A 341 11.35 -13.23 -2.36
CA TYR A 341 12.60 -12.53 -2.16
C TYR A 341 12.46 -11.39 -1.14
N TRP A 342 11.41 -10.57 -1.27
CA TRP A 342 11.15 -9.49 -0.32
C TRP A 342 10.76 -10.01 1.07
N MET A 343 10.04 -11.13 1.17
CA MET A 343 9.72 -11.78 2.45
C MET A 343 10.96 -12.36 3.14
N ASP A 344 11.80 -13.10 2.40
CA ASP A 344 12.91 -13.88 2.99
C ASP A 344 14.17 -13.03 3.20
N VAL A 345 14.53 -12.19 2.22
CA VAL A 345 15.80 -11.45 2.22
C VAL A 345 15.73 -10.15 3.03
N TYR A 346 14.57 -9.48 3.00
CA TYR A 346 14.35 -8.19 3.67
C TYR A 346 13.39 -8.26 4.85
N GLN A 347 12.71 -9.39 5.06
CA GLN A 347 11.81 -9.59 6.19
C GLN A 347 10.58 -8.64 6.21
N PHE A 348 10.12 -8.15 5.04
CA PHE A 348 8.84 -7.42 4.96
C PHE A 348 7.66 -8.30 5.44
N ASP A 349 6.70 -7.71 6.13
CA ASP A 349 5.54 -8.37 6.76
C ASP A 349 4.33 -8.53 5.84
N GLY A 350 4.46 -8.12 4.59
CA GLY A 350 3.42 -8.20 3.60
C GLY A 350 3.55 -7.13 2.53
N PHE A 351 2.46 -6.90 1.80
CA PHE A 351 2.48 -6.10 0.59
C PHE A 351 1.21 -5.29 0.41
N ARG A 352 1.33 -4.11 -0.19
CA ARG A 352 0.27 -3.51 -1.00
C ARG A 352 0.55 -3.85 -2.46
N PHE A 353 -0.42 -4.43 -3.15
CA PHE A 353 -0.35 -4.67 -4.58
C PHE A 353 -0.94 -3.45 -5.28
N ASP A 354 -0.11 -2.75 -6.05
CA ASP A 354 -0.49 -1.49 -6.70
C ASP A 354 -1.02 -1.72 -8.12
N GLY A 355 -2.05 -0.94 -8.48
CA GLY A 355 -2.72 -1.05 -9.77
C GLY A 355 -3.47 -2.38 -9.97
N VAL A 356 -4.08 -2.94 -8.91
CA VAL A 356 -4.85 -4.20 -9.02
C VAL A 356 -5.99 -4.06 -10.02
N THR A 357 -6.66 -2.91 -10.09
CA THR A 357 -7.68 -2.65 -11.13
C THR A 357 -7.10 -2.83 -12.54
N SER A 358 -5.85 -2.41 -12.79
CA SER A 358 -5.21 -2.60 -14.10
C SER A 358 -4.95 -4.07 -14.41
N MET A 359 -4.74 -4.89 -13.38
CA MET A 359 -4.50 -6.34 -13.52
C MET A 359 -5.79 -7.12 -13.70
N LEU A 360 -6.90 -6.66 -13.12
CA LEU A 360 -8.18 -7.35 -13.15
C LEU A 360 -8.91 -7.23 -14.48
N TYR A 361 -8.68 -6.15 -15.24
CA TYR A 361 -9.48 -5.85 -16.43
C TYR A 361 -8.62 -5.56 -17.65
N LYS A 362 -9.05 -6.05 -18.81
CA LYS A 362 -8.43 -5.80 -20.13
C LYS A 362 -8.46 -4.32 -20.54
N HIS A 363 -9.41 -3.54 -20.02
CA HIS A 363 -9.48 -2.09 -20.20
C HIS A 363 -8.77 -1.31 -19.09
N HIS A 364 -8.23 -2.00 -18.08
CA HIS A 364 -7.44 -1.43 -16.98
C HIS A 364 -8.17 -0.35 -16.14
N GLY A 365 -9.49 -0.32 -16.18
CA GLY A 365 -10.30 0.76 -15.57
C GLY A 365 -10.23 2.12 -16.29
N ILE A 366 -9.50 2.23 -17.40
CA ILE A 366 -9.35 3.50 -18.12
C ILE A 366 -10.65 3.88 -18.82
N GLY A 367 -11.19 5.06 -18.49
CA GLY A 367 -12.42 5.57 -19.10
C GLY A 367 -13.65 4.69 -18.83
N TYR A 368 -13.56 3.78 -17.86
CA TYR A 368 -14.63 2.85 -17.51
C TYR A 368 -15.14 3.18 -16.11
N GLY A 369 -16.45 3.37 -15.98
CA GLY A 369 -17.11 3.60 -14.68
C GLY A 369 -17.64 2.29 -14.12
N PHE A 370 -17.50 2.11 -12.79
CA PHE A 370 -18.06 0.98 -12.08
C PHE A 370 -19.31 1.44 -11.31
N SER A 371 -20.48 0.94 -11.71
CA SER A 371 -21.76 1.27 -11.08
C SER A 371 -22.05 0.39 -9.86
N GLY A 372 -21.35 -0.76 -9.76
CA GLY A 372 -21.61 -1.80 -8.77
C GLY A 372 -22.47 -2.96 -9.31
N ASP A 373 -22.88 -2.90 -10.59
CA ASP A 373 -23.55 -4.03 -11.25
C ASP A 373 -22.55 -5.14 -11.58
N TYR A 374 -22.89 -6.38 -11.22
CA TYR A 374 -21.95 -7.51 -11.20
C TYR A 374 -21.47 -7.95 -12.59
N HIS A 375 -22.18 -7.63 -13.66
CA HIS A 375 -21.70 -7.92 -15.02
C HIS A 375 -20.40 -7.17 -15.37
N GLU A 376 -20.13 -6.03 -14.72
CA GLU A 376 -18.90 -5.24 -14.88
C GLU A 376 -17.67 -5.98 -14.30
N TYR A 377 -17.91 -6.90 -13.34
CA TYR A 377 -16.86 -7.60 -12.57
C TYR A 377 -16.69 -9.06 -12.97
N PHE A 378 -17.69 -9.65 -13.63
CA PHE A 378 -17.74 -11.07 -13.99
C PHE A 378 -18.03 -11.33 -15.47
N GLY A 379 -17.83 -10.34 -16.33
CA GLY A 379 -17.96 -10.45 -17.78
C GLY A 379 -16.63 -10.63 -18.53
N ASP A 380 -16.71 -10.61 -19.86
CA ASP A 380 -15.60 -10.90 -20.80
C ASP A 380 -14.41 -9.92 -20.72
N ASN A 381 -14.61 -8.77 -20.05
CA ASN A 381 -13.59 -7.74 -19.88
C ASN A 381 -12.57 -8.07 -18.78
N VAL A 382 -12.84 -9.08 -17.95
CA VAL A 382 -11.88 -9.51 -16.93
C VAL A 382 -10.68 -10.20 -17.57
N ASP A 383 -9.50 -9.96 -17.00
CA ASP A 383 -8.27 -10.66 -17.32
C ASP A 383 -8.11 -11.87 -16.39
N ASP A 384 -8.44 -13.06 -16.89
CA ASP A 384 -8.36 -14.30 -16.12
C ASP A 384 -6.92 -14.67 -15.73
N GLU A 385 -5.91 -14.25 -16.51
CA GLU A 385 -4.50 -14.49 -16.20
C GLU A 385 -4.05 -13.59 -15.04
N GLY A 386 -4.50 -12.33 -15.02
CA GLY A 386 -4.30 -11.41 -13.91
C GLY A 386 -4.96 -11.89 -12.61
N VAL A 387 -6.23 -12.31 -12.70
CA VAL A 387 -6.97 -12.90 -11.56
C VAL A 387 -6.26 -14.15 -11.03
N MET A 388 -5.86 -15.06 -11.93
CA MET A 388 -5.16 -16.29 -11.57
C MET A 388 -3.84 -16.00 -10.84
N TYR A 389 -3.05 -15.05 -11.33
CA TYR A 389 -1.81 -14.66 -10.66
C TYR A 389 -2.04 -14.15 -9.23
N LEU A 390 -3.04 -13.27 -9.05
CA LEU A 390 -3.40 -12.74 -7.73
C LEU A 390 -3.88 -13.85 -6.77
N GLN A 391 -4.64 -14.81 -7.26
CA GLN A 391 -5.06 -15.98 -6.47
C GLN A 391 -3.87 -16.87 -6.08
N LEU A 392 -2.97 -17.19 -7.01
CA LEU A 392 -1.78 -18.00 -6.72
C LEU A 392 -0.86 -17.34 -5.68
N VAL A 393 -0.57 -16.05 -5.84
CA VAL A 393 0.36 -15.34 -4.95
C VAL A 393 -0.22 -15.18 -3.54
N ASN A 394 -1.51 -14.83 -3.41
CA ASN A 394 -2.16 -14.74 -2.10
C ASN A 394 -2.28 -16.11 -1.43
N GLN A 395 -2.65 -17.16 -2.18
CA GLN A 395 -2.69 -18.53 -1.65
C GLN A 395 -1.32 -18.97 -1.13
N PHE A 396 -0.26 -18.74 -1.92
CA PHE A 396 1.11 -19.05 -1.53
C PHE A 396 1.53 -18.29 -0.27
N LEU A 397 1.32 -16.97 -0.24
CA LEU A 397 1.71 -16.08 0.86
C LEU A 397 1.07 -16.51 2.17
N HIS A 398 -0.26 -16.70 2.21
CA HIS A 398 -0.96 -17.07 3.44
C HIS A 398 -0.63 -18.49 3.92
N GLN A 399 -0.29 -19.42 3.02
CA GLN A 399 0.14 -20.76 3.39
C GLN A 399 1.56 -20.79 3.99
N HIS A 400 2.48 -19.98 3.47
CA HIS A 400 3.89 -19.99 3.89
C HIS A 400 4.18 -18.98 5.00
N TYR A 401 3.43 -17.88 5.07
CA TYR A 401 3.57 -16.80 6.03
C TYR A 401 2.20 -16.51 6.68
N PRO A 402 1.79 -17.27 7.71
CA PRO A 402 0.44 -17.17 8.30
C PRO A 402 0.06 -15.81 8.89
N HIS A 403 1.04 -14.91 9.05
CA HIS A 403 0.86 -13.56 9.60
C HIS A 403 1.07 -12.47 8.55
N VAL A 404 1.28 -12.83 7.28
CA VAL A 404 1.40 -11.88 6.17
C VAL A 404 0.16 -11.00 6.09
N ILE A 405 0.33 -9.78 5.63
CA ILE A 405 -0.76 -8.85 5.33
C ILE A 405 -0.71 -8.52 3.83
N THR A 406 -1.79 -8.74 3.10
CA THR A 406 -1.89 -8.28 1.70
C THR A 406 -3.03 -7.29 1.48
N ILE A 407 -2.70 -6.15 0.87
CA ILE A 407 -3.62 -5.04 0.59
C ILE A 407 -3.75 -4.87 -0.92
N ALA A 408 -4.98 -4.80 -1.44
CA ALA A 408 -5.24 -4.46 -2.83
C ALA A 408 -5.51 -2.96 -3.01
N GLU A 409 -4.75 -2.32 -3.91
CA GLU A 409 -5.14 -1.03 -4.49
C GLU A 409 -6.08 -1.28 -5.67
N ASP A 410 -7.37 -1.41 -5.35
CA ASP A 410 -8.43 -1.61 -6.33
C ASP A 410 -9.53 -0.55 -6.18
N VAL A 411 -9.68 0.29 -7.21
CA VAL A 411 -10.72 1.32 -7.28
C VAL A 411 -12.07 0.74 -7.73
N SER A 412 -12.09 -0.36 -8.50
CA SER A 412 -13.35 -0.90 -9.04
C SER A 412 -14.26 -1.45 -7.95
N GLY A 413 -13.67 -2.05 -6.91
CA GLY A 413 -14.38 -2.72 -5.85
C GLY A 413 -14.91 -4.08 -6.21
N MET A 414 -14.06 -4.88 -6.86
CA MET A 414 -14.39 -6.24 -7.26
C MET A 414 -14.90 -7.08 -6.07
N PRO A 415 -16.11 -7.65 -6.17
CA PRO A 415 -16.65 -8.55 -5.13
C PRO A 415 -15.73 -9.76 -4.90
N GLY A 416 -15.46 -10.08 -3.63
CA GLY A 416 -14.60 -11.20 -3.27
C GLY A 416 -13.10 -10.90 -3.30
N SER A 417 -12.70 -9.63 -3.51
CA SER A 417 -11.29 -9.23 -3.48
C SER A 417 -10.64 -9.61 -2.16
N CYS A 418 -11.33 -9.36 -1.05
CA CYS A 418 -10.81 -9.62 0.30
C CYS A 418 -11.36 -10.92 0.92
N ARG A 419 -11.65 -11.92 0.07
CA ARG A 419 -12.11 -13.24 0.50
C ARG A 419 -11.11 -14.33 0.12
N PRO A 420 -11.01 -15.43 0.90
CA PRO A 420 -10.11 -16.54 0.60
C PRO A 420 -10.30 -17.12 -0.81
N VAL A 421 -9.20 -17.60 -1.41
CA VAL A 421 -9.20 -18.19 -2.76
C VAL A 421 -10.09 -19.43 -2.84
N CYS A 422 -10.15 -20.25 -1.77
CA CYS A 422 -11.03 -21.42 -1.71
C CYS A 422 -12.53 -21.08 -1.81
N GLU A 423 -12.93 -19.84 -1.45
CA GLU A 423 -14.30 -19.37 -1.61
C GLU A 423 -14.59 -18.85 -3.03
N GLY A 424 -13.56 -18.72 -3.88
CA GLY A 424 -13.63 -18.04 -5.18
C GLY A 424 -13.14 -16.59 -5.16
N GLY A 425 -12.60 -16.11 -4.03
CA GLY A 425 -12.04 -14.76 -3.90
C GLY A 425 -10.62 -14.61 -4.45
N LEU A 426 -10.05 -13.40 -4.31
CA LEU A 426 -8.66 -13.11 -4.72
C LEU A 426 -7.63 -13.39 -3.62
N GLY A 427 -8.06 -13.52 -2.36
CA GLY A 427 -7.22 -13.84 -1.21
C GLY A 427 -6.54 -12.67 -0.54
N PHE A 428 -6.90 -11.42 -0.83
CA PHE A 428 -6.38 -10.27 -0.09
C PHE A 428 -6.96 -10.18 1.33
N ASP A 429 -6.22 -9.57 2.25
CA ASP A 429 -6.73 -9.26 3.60
C ASP A 429 -7.58 -7.98 3.62
N TYR A 430 -7.15 -6.97 2.85
CA TYR A 430 -7.77 -5.66 2.78
C TYR A 430 -7.78 -5.09 1.36
N ARG A 431 -8.66 -4.13 1.12
CA ARG A 431 -8.57 -3.20 -0.01
C ARG A 431 -8.57 -1.74 0.47
N LEU A 432 -8.04 -0.84 -0.34
CA LEU A 432 -8.10 0.60 -0.07
C LEU A 432 -9.52 1.16 -0.30
N ALA A 433 -10.01 2.00 0.62
CA ALA A 433 -11.30 2.70 0.49
C ALA A 433 -11.15 4.02 -0.29
N MET A 434 -10.85 3.90 -1.59
CA MET A 434 -10.41 5.02 -2.45
C MET A 434 -11.47 6.10 -2.69
N ALA A 435 -12.75 5.82 -2.44
CA ALA A 435 -13.84 6.81 -2.58
C ALA A 435 -13.88 7.86 -1.43
N ILE A 436 -13.22 7.59 -0.30
CA ILE A 436 -13.27 8.48 0.88
C ILE A 436 -12.51 9.79 0.63
N PRO A 437 -11.25 9.79 0.14
CA PRO A 437 -10.57 11.03 -0.23
C PRO A 437 -11.32 11.85 -1.27
N ASP A 438 -11.82 11.22 -2.34
CA ASP A 438 -12.56 11.91 -3.42
C ASP A 438 -13.76 12.68 -2.87
N MET A 439 -14.49 12.07 -1.93
CA MET A 439 -15.59 12.75 -1.24
C MET A 439 -15.11 13.99 -0.49
N TRP A 440 -14.03 13.90 0.29
CA TRP A 440 -13.54 15.05 1.06
C TRP A 440 -13.03 16.18 0.18
N ILE A 441 -12.27 15.86 -0.87
CA ILE A 441 -11.81 16.85 -1.86
C ILE A 441 -13.01 17.55 -2.48
N LYS A 442 -14.00 16.79 -2.94
CA LYS A 442 -15.20 17.35 -3.57
C LYS A 442 -15.94 18.29 -2.61
N LEU A 443 -16.17 17.86 -1.37
CA LEU A 443 -16.83 18.68 -0.36
C LEU A 443 -16.06 19.97 -0.05
N LEU A 444 -14.73 19.91 0.01
CA LEU A 444 -13.89 21.09 0.30
C LEU A 444 -13.72 22.04 -0.90
N LYS A 445 -13.81 21.50 -2.12
CA LYS A 445 -13.61 22.25 -3.36
C LYS A 445 -14.90 22.85 -3.91
N GLU A 446 -16.02 22.15 -3.77
CA GLU A 446 -17.26 22.45 -4.49
C GLU A 446 -18.42 22.90 -3.59
N GLU A 447 -18.34 22.66 -2.27
CA GLU A 447 -19.46 22.91 -1.34
C GLU A 447 -19.08 23.82 -0.17
N SER A 448 -20.06 24.58 0.31
CA SER A 448 -19.95 25.33 1.57
C SER A 448 -20.22 24.42 2.78
N ASP A 449 -19.67 24.75 3.96
CA ASP A 449 -19.86 23.94 5.19
C ASP A 449 -21.35 23.73 5.52
N GLU A 450 -22.21 24.72 5.24
CA GLU A 450 -23.64 24.67 5.47
C GLU A 450 -24.38 23.70 4.54
N ASP A 451 -23.81 23.42 3.37
CA ASP A 451 -24.42 22.58 2.34
C ASP A 451 -24.06 21.10 2.50
N TRP A 452 -22.97 20.80 3.21
CA TRP A 452 -22.49 19.44 3.45
C TRP A 452 -23.60 18.52 3.95
N LYS A 453 -23.82 17.43 3.22
CA LYS A 453 -24.85 16.45 3.56
C LYS A 453 -24.29 15.37 4.48
N MET A 454 -24.75 15.36 5.74
CA MET A 454 -24.30 14.40 6.76
C MET A 454 -24.61 12.97 6.33
N GLY A 455 -25.77 12.75 5.68
CA GLY A 455 -26.15 11.46 5.15
C GLY A 455 -25.25 10.99 3.99
N HIS A 456 -24.74 11.90 3.17
CA HIS A 456 -23.78 11.57 2.11
C HIS A 456 -22.43 11.15 2.69
N ILE A 457 -21.91 11.92 3.66
CA ILE A 457 -20.67 11.57 4.37
C ILE A 457 -20.78 10.18 5.01
N VAL A 458 -21.85 9.95 5.77
CA VAL A 458 -22.08 8.63 6.37
C VAL A 458 -22.20 7.55 5.32
N HIS A 459 -22.91 7.79 4.21
CA HIS A 459 -23.07 6.80 3.15
C HIS A 459 -21.72 6.38 2.58
N ILE A 460 -20.86 7.31 2.15
CA ILE A 460 -19.55 6.94 1.57
C ILE A 460 -18.66 6.21 2.58
N LEU A 461 -18.63 6.64 3.85
CA LEU A 461 -17.83 5.98 4.89
C LEU A 461 -18.33 4.56 5.23
N THR A 462 -19.62 4.28 5.00
CA THR A 462 -20.26 3.01 5.37
C THR A 462 -20.60 2.10 4.20
N ASN A 463 -20.55 2.61 2.96
CA ASN A 463 -20.90 1.86 1.74
C ASN A 463 -19.75 0.93 1.33
N ARG A 464 -19.63 -0.18 2.06
CA ARG A 464 -18.56 -1.16 1.93
C ARG A 464 -19.13 -2.56 2.02
N ARG A 465 -18.44 -3.52 1.42
CA ARG A 465 -18.91 -4.92 1.37
C ARG A 465 -18.76 -5.57 2.73
N HIS A 466 -19.81 -6.24 3.21
CA HIS A 466 -19.75 -6.99 4.45
C HIS A 466 -18.81 -8.20 4.31
N LEU A 467 -18.03 -8.50 5.34
CA LEU A 467 -17.00 -9.57 5.38
C LEU A 467 -15.77 -9.36 4.47
N GLU A 468 -15.60 -8.17 3.91
CA GLU A 468 -14.40 -7.76 3.18
C GLU A 468 -13.81 -6.53 3.88
N ASN A 469 -12.58 -6.63 4.38
CA ASN A 469 -11.99 -5.55 5.14
C ASN A 469 -11.47 -4.42 4.23
N THR A 470 -11.51 -3.21 4.75
CA THR A 470 -11.07 -2.02 4.02
C THR A 470 -10.15 -1.14 4.87
N ILE A 471 -9.16 -0.52 4.25
CA ILE A 471 -8.34 0.52 4.87
C ILE A 471 -8.94 1.88 4.51
N GLY A 472 -9.47 2.58 5.52
CA GLY A 472 -10.00 3.93 5.38
C GLY A 472 -8.90 4.97 5.51
N TYR A 473 -8.98 6.04 4.71
CA TYR A 473 -8.08 7.20 4.79
C TYR A 473 -8.80 8.42 4.21
N CYS A 474 -8.40 9.62 4.62
CA CYS A 474 -9.08 10.86 4.22
C CYS A 474 -8.34 11.62 3.11
N GLU A 475 -7.05 11.32 2.91
CA GLU A 475 -6.19 11.81 1.84
C GLU A 475 -5.01 10.83 1.70
N SER A 476 -4.47 10.67 0.50
CA SER A 476 -3.31 9.81 0.20
C SER A 476 -2.15 10.61 -0.38
N HIS A 477 -1.11 9.88 -0.78
CA HIS A 477 -0.01 10.43 -1.55
C HIS A 477 -0.44 11.08 -2.89
N ASP A 478 -1.54 10.65 -3.52
CA ASP A 478 -2.05 11.24 -4.76
C ASP A 478 -2.53 12.68 -4.55
N GLN A 479 -3.32 12.93 -3.51
CA GLN A 479 -3.77 14.28 -3.17
C GLN A 479 -2.65 15.17 -2.66
N ALA A 480 -1.55 14.57 -2.18
CA ALA A 480 -0.37 15.33 -1.81
C ALA A 480 0.42 15.81 -3.04
N LEU A 481 0.27 15.21 -4.23
CA LEU A 481 1.03 15.57 -5.43
C LEU A 481 0.59 16.92 -6.04
N VAL A 482 1.50 17.51 -6.83
CA VAL A 482 1.24 18.72 -7.62
C VAL A 482 0.03 18.50 -8.54
N GLY A 483 -0.94 19.41 -8.47
CA GLY A 483 -2.20 19.32 -9.20
C GLY A 483 -3.42 19.16 -8.29
N ASP A 484 -3.20 18.80 -7.02
CA ASP A 484 -4.19 18.86 -5.94
C ASP A 484 -3.63 19.60 -4.71
N LYS A 485 -4.35 19.58 -3.60
CA LYS A 485 -3.95 20.14 -2.30
C LYS A 485 -4.19 19.13 -1.18
N THR A 486 -3.34 19.15 -0.16
CA THR A 486 -3.61 18.44 1.10
C THR A 486 -4.90 18.96 1.75
N LEU A 487 -5.54 18.18 2.62
CA LEU A 487 -6.73 18.62 3.37
C LEU A 487 -6.44 19.90 4.15
N ALA A 488 -5.26 19.97 4.79
CA ALA A 488 -4.83 21.16 5.50
C ALA A 488 -4.78 22.39 4.59
N PHE A 489 -4.24 22.25 3.38
CA PHE A 489 -4.11 23.35 2.44
C PHE A 489 -5.44 23.71 1.73
N TRP A 490 -6.36 22.75 1.54
CA TRP A 490 -7.75 23.04 1.17
C TRP A 490 -8.48 23.85 2.25
N LEU A 491 -8.21 23.56 3.52
CA LEU A 491 -8.90 24.17 4.66
C LEU A 491 -8.38 25.57 5.04
N MET A 492 -7.07 25.79 4.91
CA MET A 492 -6.39 26.98 5.46
C MET A 492 -5.64 27.80 4.41
N ASP A 493 -5.33 27.21 3.25
CA ASP A 493 -4.62 27.84 2.12
C ASP A 493 -3.41 28.69 2.59
N LYS A 494 -3.21 29.87 2.03
CA LYS A 494 -2.07 30.76 2.34
C LYS A 494 -2.03 31.27 3.77
N GLU A 495 -3.12 31.20 4.55
CA GLU A 495 -3.06 31.60 5.96
C GLU A 495 -2.17 30.66 6.77
N MET A 496 -1.91 29.44 6.29
CA MET A 496 -0.93 28.54 6.90
C MET A 496 0.45 29.18 7.06
N TYR A 497 0.87 30.03 6.10
CA TYR A 497 2.20 30.64 6.12
C TYR A 497 2.35 31.80 7.11
N THR A 498 1.23 32.35 7.62
CA THR A 498 1.25 33.60 8.41
C THR A 498 0.59 33.43 9.78
N ASN A 499 -0.36 32.51 9.93
CA ASN A 499 -1.17 32.35 11.13
C ASN A 499 -1.05 30.96 11.78
N MET A 500 -0.01 30.19 11.44
CA MET A 500 0.31 28.94 12.13
C MET A 500 1.23 29.11 13.35
N SER A 501 1.56 30.35 13.75
CA SER A 501 2.28 30.61 15.00
C SER A 501 1.32 30.85 16.16
N ASP A 502 1.65 30.31 17.34
CA ASP A 502 0.94 30.59 18.59
C ASP A 502 1.02 32.06 19.01
N LEU A 503 1.99 32.81 18.49
CA LEU A 503 2.14 34.24 18.76
C LEU A 503 1.26 35.13 17.87
N THR A 504 0.65 34.54 16.84
CA THR A 504 -0.25 35.26 15.91
C THR A 504 -1.71 35.01 16.29
N PRO A 505 -2.64 35.92 15.92
CA PRO A 505 -4.05 35.69 16.16
C PRO A 505 -4.53 34.35 15.58
N LEU A 506 -5.37 33.64 16.32
CA LEU A 506 -6.13 32.51 15.80
C LEU A 506 -7.27 33.06 14.94
N THR A 507 -7.06 33.14 13.63
CA THR A 507 -8.07 33.64 12.70
C THR A 507 -9.21 32.63 12.60
N PRO A 508 -10.43 33.06 12.23
CA PRO A 508 -11.53 32.13 11.99
C PRO A 508 -11.24 31.06 10.93
N ILE A 509 -10.33 31.34 9.98
CA ILE A 509 -9.91 30.38 8.94
C ILE A 509 -9.00 29.31 9.53
N ILE A 510 -7.98 29.68 10.32
CA ILE A 510 -7.11 28.69 10.99
C ILE A 510 -7.88 27.89 12.04
N ASP A 511 -8.76 28.53 12.81
CA ASP A 511 -9.64 27.84 13.77
C ASP A 511 -10.53 26.80 13.08
N ARG A 512 -11.22 27.21 11.99
CA ARG A 512 -12.00 26.30 11.13
C ARG A 512 -11.15 25.16 10.62
N GLY A 513 -9.97 25.46 10.06
CA GLY A 513 -9.14 24.47 9.40
C GLY A 513 -8.59 23.43 10.35
N ILE A 514 -8.08 23.85 11.52
CA ILE A 514 -7.59 22.93 12.54
C ILE A 514 -8.73 22.06 13.09
N ALA A 515 -9.90 22.64 13.35
CA ALA A 515 -11.06 21.90 13.82
C ALA A 515 -11.53 20.84 12.81
N LEU A 516 -11.74 21.24 11.54
CA LEU A 516 -12.22 20.32 10.50
C LEU A 516 -11.17 19.26 10.13
N HIS A 517 -9.88 19.59 10.13
CA HIS A 517 -8.82 18.61 9.90
C HIS A 517 -8.89 17.46 10.92
N LYS A 518 -8.99 17.80 12.22
CA LYS A 518 -9.16 16.80 13.29
C LYS A 518 -10.43 15.96 13.12
N MET A 519 -11.55 16.62 12.80
CA MET A 519 -12.85 15.96 12.66
C MET A 519 -12.92 15.02 11.46
N ILE A 520 -12.42 15.45 10.29
CA ILE A 520 -12.38 14.64 9.06
C ILE A 520 -11.55 13.38 9.29
N ARG A 521 -10.35 13.52 9.89
CA ARG A 521 -9.48 12.39 10.21
C ARG A 521 -10.17 11.43 11.18
N MET A 522 -10.77 11.94 12.26
CA MET A 522 -11.44 11.12 13.27
C MET A 522 -12.70 10.41 12.75
N ILE A 523 -13.53 11.03 11.91
CA ILE A 523 -14.72 10.37 11.36
C ILE A 523 -14.32 9.30 10.33
N SER A 524 -13.33 9.58 9.47
CA SER A 524 -12.78 8.59 8.55
C SER A 524 -12.15 7.41 9.30
N HIS A 525 -11.44 7.68 10.39
CA HIS A 525 -10.81 6.66 11.24
C HIS A 525 -11.84 5.82 12.02
N GLY A 526 -12.90 6.44 12.56
CA GLY A 526 -13.91 5.75 13.35
C GLY A 526 -14.92 4.95 12.52
N LEU A 527 -15.26 5.44 11.31
CA LEU A 527 -16.38 4.91 10.52
C LEU A 527 -15.99 4.34 9.15
N GLY A 528 -14.82 4.72 8.61
CA GLY A 528 -14.45 4.49 7.21
C GLY A 528 -13.84 3.13 6.88
N GLY A 529 -13.44 2.31 7.87
CA GLY A 529 -12.65 1.10 7.59
C GLY A 529 -12.53 0.11 8.74
N GLU A 530 -11.85 -0.99 8.44
CA GLU A 530 -11.31 -2.00 9.37
C GLU A 530 -9.80 -1.83 9.62
N GLY A 531 -9.19 -0.87 8.92
CA GLY A 531 -7.90 -0.27 9.22
C GLY A 531 -7.90 1.20 8.81
N TYR A 532 -6.84 1.92 9.18
CA TYR A 532 -6.63 3.32 8.86
C TYR A 532 -5.28 3.53 8.19
N LEU A 533 -5.19 4.47 7.26
CA LEU A 533 -3.94 4.89 6.62
C LEU A 533 -3.76 6.41 6.70
N ASN A 534 -2.51 6.83 6.91
CA ASN A 534 -2.06 8.21 6.83
C ASN A 534 -0.77 8.29 6.01
N PHE A 535 -0.69 9.26 5.10
CA PHE A 535 0.54 9.54 4.36
C PHE A 535 1.44 10.53 5.12
N GLU A 536 2.75 10.23 5.15
CA GLU A 536 3.79 10.95 5.87
C GLU A 536 3.68 12.48 5.70
N GLY A 537 3.42 13.20 6.80
CA GLY A 537 3.24 14.65 6.85
C GLY A 537 1.79 15.09 7.09
N ASN A 538 0.81 14.32 6.61
CA ASN A 538 -0.60 14.70 6.71
C ASN A 538 -1.12 14.63 8.16
N GLU A 539 -0.45 13.88 9.04
CA GLU A 539 -0.82 13.75 10.44
C GLU A 539 -0.82 15.08 11.19
N PHE A 540 0.11 15.97 10.86
CA PHE A 540 0.23 17.30 11.43
C PHE A 540 -0.25 18.41 10.50
N GLY A 541 -0.90 18.07 9.38
CA GLY A 541 -1.38 19.04 8.40
C GLY A 541 -0.23 19.77 7.69
N HIS A 542 0.71 19.02 7.11
CA HIS A 542 1.82 19.59 6.34
C HIS A 542 1.30 20.58 5.26
N PRO A 543 1.89 21.79 5.16
CA PRO A 543 1.48 22.80 4.18
C PRO A 543 1.92 22.44 2.76
N GLU A 544 1.61 23.29 1.79
CA GLU A 544 2.05 23.17 0.39
C GLU A 544 1.53 21.88 -0.28
N TRP A 545 2.36 21.28 -1.13
CA TRP A 545 2.14 20.04 -1.86
C TRP A 545 3.50 19.35 -2.07
N LEU A 546 3.46 18.13 -2.60
CA LEU A 546 4.59 17.31 -3.00
C LEU A 546 4.80 17.46 -4.52
N ASP A 547 6.01 17.77 -4.96
CA ASP A 547 6.35 17.76 -6.38
C ASP A 547 7.77 17.22 -6.55
N PHE A 548 7.92 16.24 -7.44
CA PHE A 548 9.19 15.60 -7.70
C PHE A 548 9.99 16.35 -8.77
N PRO A 549 11.34 16.24 -8.76
CA PRO A 549 12.19 16.81 -9.80
C PRO A 549 11.79 16.32 -11.21
N ARG A 550 11.40 17.26 -12.07
CA ARG A 550 11.02 17.01 -13.47
C ARG A 550 11.29 18.23 -14.33
N THR A 551 11.23 18.07 -15.66
CA THR A 551 11.46 19.20 -16.59
C THR A 551 10.54 20.40 -16.32
N GLY A 552 9.29 20.15 -15.90
CA GLY A 552 8.32 21.21 -15.63
C GLY A 552 8.55 22.03 -14.36
N ASN A 553 9.55 21.71 -13.54
CA ASN A 553 9.95 22.47 -12.36
C ASN A 553 11.46 22.63 -12.23
N ASP A 554 12.17 22.60 -13.37
CA ASP A 554 13.64 22.72 -13.46
C ASP A 554 14.40 21.71 -12.58
N SER A 555 13.87 20.47 -12.49
CA SER A 555 14.42 19.40 -11.65
C SER A 555 14.58 19.80 -10.17
N SER A 556 13.65 20.61 -9.66
CA SER A 556 13.68 21.09 -8.28
C SER A 556 13.30 19.99 -7.28
N PHE A 557 14.06 19.92 -6.19
CA PHE A 557 13.73 19.11 -5.01
C PHE A 557 13.02 19.91 -3.91
N GLN A 558 12.69 21.19 -4.16
CA GLN A 558 12.12 22.09 -3.15
C GLN A 558 10.83 21.55 -2.53
N TYR A 559 10.02 20.83 -3.29
CA TYR A 559 8.77 20.22 -2.81
C TYR A 559 8.87 18.70 -2.68
N ALA A 560 10.02 18.09 -2.95
CA ALA A 560 10.27 16.66 -2.77
C ALA A 560 10.87 16.39 -1.37
N ARG A 561 10.20 16.89 -0.33
CA ARG A 561 10.70 16.92 1.05
C ARG A 561 9.56 16.93 2.08
N ARG A 562 9.92 16.74 3.36
CA ARG A 562 9.01 16.81 4.51
C ARG A 562 9.55 17.76 5.57
N GLN A 563 8.78 18.78 5.89
CA GLN A 563 9.19 19.88 6.77
C GLN A 563 9.10 19.50 8.25
N TRP A 564 9.87 18.52 8.71
CA TRP A 564 9.88 18.12 10.14
C TRP A 564 10.19 19.28 11.09
N ASN A 565 10.95 20.27 10.61
CA ASN A 565 11.27 21.49 11.35
C ASN A 565 10.06 22.33 11.76
N ILE A 566 8.94 22.30 11.01
CA ILE A 566 7.73 23.05 11.42
C ILE A 566 6.91 22.29 12.47
N LEU A 567 7.01 20.97 12.50
CA LEU A 567 6.41 20.13 13.55
C LEU A 567 7.21 20.27 14.85
N ASP A 568 8.54 20.27 14.74
CA ASP A 568 9.45 20.33 15.89
C ASP A 568 9.52 21.72 16.55
N ASP A 569 9.01 22.77 15.92
CA ASP A 569 9.00 24.11 16.49
C ASP A 569 7.84 24.27 17.50
N PRO A 570 8.14 24.45 18.81
CA PRO A 570 7.12 24.56 19.84
C PRO A 570 6.29 25.85 19.75
N LEU A 571 6.64 26.82 18.89
CA LEU A 571 5.88 28.04 18.67
C LEU A 571 4.86 27.92 17.52
N LEU A 572 4.85 26.82 16.79
CA LEU A 572 3.91 26.58 15.68
C LEU A 572 2.75 25.67 16.08
N ARG A 573 1.64 25.77 15.35
CA ARG A 573 0.37 25.10 15.63
C ARG A 573 0.28 23.67 15.08
N TYR A 574 1.22 23.25 14.23
CA TYR A 574 1.26 21.90 13.66
C TYR A 574 1.33 20.81 14.75
N LYS A 575 2.02 21.09 15.86
CA LYS A 575 2.10 20.19 17.02
C LYS A 575 0.73 19.77 17.56
N TYR A 576 -0.28 20.63 17.50
CA TYR A 576 -1.62 20.31 18.02
C TYR A 576 -2.36 19.30 17.14
N LEU A 577 -2.14 19.36 15.82
CA LEU A 577 -2.66 18.36 14.89
C LEU A 577 -1.95 17.01 15.07
N ASN A 578 -0.63 17.04 15.31
CA ASN A 578 0.15 15.83 15.60
C ASN A 578 -0.29 15.16 16.92
N GLU A 579 -0.44 15.93 18.00
CA GLU A 579 -0.91 15.37 19.27
C GLU A 579 -2.34 14.85 19.18
N TRP A 580 -3.20 15.48 18.36
CA TRP A 580 -4.53 14.94 18.07
C TRP A 580 -4.44 13.60 17.35
N ASP A 581 -3.59 13.50 16.32
CA ASP A 581 -3.37 12.24 15.60
C ASP A 581 -2.94 11.13 16.54
N ARG A 582 -1.91 11.41 17.34
CA ARG A 582 -1.41 10.47 18.34
C ARG A 582 -2.50 10.04 19.31
N ALA A 583 -3.29 10.98 19.82
CA ALA A 583 -4.40 10.67 20.72
C ALA A 583 -5.47 9.79 20.03
N MET A 584 -5.74 10.02 18.75
CA MET A 584 -6.65 9.19 17.94
C MET A 584 -6.12 7.75 17.82
N GLN A 585 -4.85 7.55 17.45
CA GLN A 585 -4.25 6.22 17.32
C GLN A 585 -4.22 5.45 18.66
N LEU A 586 -3.81 6.12 19.75
CA LEU A 586 -3.75 5.51 21.07
C LEU A 586 -5.13 5.18 21.64
N THR A 587 -6.13 6.00 21.32
CA THR A 587 -7.52 5.72 21.73
C THR A 587 -8.06 4.53 20.95
N GLU A 588 -7.70 4.36 19.67
CA GLU A 588 -8.05 3.13 18.93
C GLU A 588 -7.36 1.90 19.50
N GLU A 589 -6.07 1.97 19.83
CA GLU A 589 -5.38 0.84 20.46
C GLU A 589 -6.07 0.41 21.77
N ARG A 590 -6.62 1.37 22.53
CA ARG A 590 -7.33 1.11 23.78
C ARG A 590 -8.71 0.46 23.58
N PHE A 591 -9.48 0.92 22.59
CA PHE A 591 -10.89 0.51 22.43
C PHE A 591 -11.14 -0.46 21.26
N GLY A 592 -10.27 -0.48 20.26
CA GLY A 592 -10.26 -1.47 19.20
C GLY A 592 -11.39 -1.35 18.18
N TRP A 593 -11.82 -0.13 17.83
CA TRP A 593 -12.96 0.03 16.92
C TRP A 593 -12.70 -0.38 15.48
N LEU A 594 -11.45 -0.36 15.00
CA LEU A 594 -11.14 -0.76 13.62
C LEU A 594 -11.35 -2.27 13.43
N HIS A 595 -11.09 -3.10 14.44
CA HIS A 595 -11.37 -4.54 14.38
C HIS A 595 -12.71 -4.93 15.02
N ALA A 596 -13.59 -3.95 15.26
CA ALA A 596 -14.97 -4.20 15.66
C ALA A 596 -15.89 -4.19 14.43
N PRO A 597 -17.08 -4.82 14.53
CA PRO A 597 -18.10 -4.70 13.51
C PRO A 597 -18.41 -3.24 13.17
N GLN A 598 -19.00 -3.04 12.00
CA GLN A 598 -19.39 -1.73 11.51
C GLN A 598 -20.22 -0.95 12.54
N GLY A 599 -19.89 0.34 12.71
CA GLY A 599 -20.55 1.20 13.68
C GLY A 599 -22.03 1.40 13.39
N TYR A 600 -22.84 1.47 14.44
CA TYR A 600 -24.26 1.78 14.33
C TYR A 600 -24.44 3.31 14.31
N VAL A 601 -24.83 3.86 13.16
CA VAL A 601 -25.11 5.29 13.02
C VAL A 601 -26.53 5.59 13.47
N SER A 602 -26.67 6.15 14.67
CA SER A 602 -27.97 6.55 15.22
C SER A 602 -28.45 7.88 14.64
N ARG A 603 -27.53 8.80 14.31
CA ARG A 603 -27.91 10.13 13.81
C ARG A 603 -27.02 10.62 12.68
N LYS A 604 -27.66 11.24 11.68
CA LYS A 604 -27.09 11.97 10.55
C LYS A 604 -27.99 13.17 10.22
N ASN A 605 -28.02 14.14 11.12
CA ASN A 605 -28.96 15.26 11.07
C ASN A 605 -28.43 16.37 10.18
N GLU A 606 -29.17 16.68 9.11
CA GLU A 606 -28.78 17.68 8.10
C GLU A 606 -28.94 19.13 8.58
N GLY A 607 -29.91 19.41 9.45
CA GLY A 607 -30.16 20.76 9.97
C GLY A 607 -29.10 21.15 11.00
N ASP A 608 -28.96 20.30 12.02
CA ASP A 608 -28.02 20.51 13.11
C ASP A 608 -26.56 20.21 12.70
N LYS A 609 -26.35 19.56 11.55
CA LYS A 609 -25.05 19.07 11.06
C LYS A 609 -24.36 18.14 12.06
N ILE A 610 -25.15 17.25 12.66
CA ILE A 610 -24.71 16.31 13.70
C ILE A 610 -24.67 14.89 13.18
N ILE A 611 -23.54 14.21 13.37
CA ILE A 611 -23.39 12.77 13.17
C ILE A 611 -23.13 12.10 14.52
N VAL A 612 -23.88 11.04 14.81
CA VAL A 612 -23.70 10.21 16.01
C VAL A 612 -23.67 8.75 15.62
N PHE A 613 -22.69 8.02 16.13
CA PHE A 613 -22.62 6.57 15.97
C PHE A 613 -21.95 5.88 17.16
N GLU A 614 -22.21 4.59 17.31
CA GLU A 614 -21.55 3.74 18.31
C GLU A 614 -20.71 2.66 17.61
N ARG A 615 -19.44 2.51 18.02
CA ARG A 615 -18.54 1.45 17.54
C ARG A 615 -17.62 1.01 18.67
N ALA A 616 -17.46 -0.30 18.86
CA ALA A 616 -16.68 -0.89 19.97
C ALA A 616 -16.98 -0.29 21.36
N SER A 617 -18.27 -0.12 21.67
CA SER A 617 -18.73 0.45 22.95
C SER A 617 -18.29 1.90 23.20
N VAL A 618 -17.82 2.60 22.16
CA VAL A 618 -17.53 4.03 22.17
C VAL A 618 -18.63 4.75 21.40
N LEU A 619 -19.17 5.81 22.00
CA LEU A 619 -20.12 6.74 21.39
C LEU A 619 -19.34 7.90 20.77
N PHE A 620 -19.51 8.10 19.47
CA PHE A 620 -18.90 9.16 18.70
C PHE A 620 -19.94 10.24 18.39
N ILE A 621 -19.62 11.49 18.67
CA ILE A 621 -20.50 12.65 18.46
C ILE A 621 -19.71 13.70 17.68
N PHE A 622 -20.19 14.08 16.51
CA PHE A 622 -19.60 15.10 15.65
C PHE A 622 -20.60 16.23 15.42
N ASN A 623 -20.17 17.46 15.64
CA ASN A 623 -20.89 18.67 15.27
C ASN A 623 -20.14 19.40 14.16
N PHE A 624 -20.57 19.19 12.91
CA PHE A 624 -20.05 19.88 11.73
C PHE A 624 -20.68 21.25 11.50
N HIS A 625 -21.62 21.70 12.34
CA HIS A 625 -22.25 23.00 12.15
C HIS A 625 -21.19 24.10 12.24
N PRO A 626 -21.15 25.05 11.29
CA PRO A 626 -20.11 26.10 11.26
C PRO A 626 -20.19 27.14 12.38
N THR A 627 -21.29 27.18 13.16
CA THR A 627 -21.57 28.25 14.13
C THR A 627 -22.40 27.80 15.34
N GLN A 628 -23.37 26.89 15.17
CA GLN A 628 -24.26 26.49 16.26
C GLN A 628 -23.60 25.50 17.22
N SER A 629 -23.75 25.78 18.51
CA SER A 629 -23.36 24.90 19.61
C SER A 629 -24.60 24.46 20.36
N PHE A 630 -24.67 23.20 20.78
CA PHE A 630 -25.87 22.63 21.38
C PHE A 630 -25.62 22.26 22.85
N PRO A 631 -26.24 22.94 23.83
CA PRO A 631 -25.96 22.75 25.27
C PRO A 631 -26.50 21.44 25.84
N ASP A 632 -27.69 21.02 25.37
CA ASP A 632 -28.45 19.90 25.94
C ASP A 632 -28.83 18.87 24.85
N TYR A 633 -27.90 18.61 23.93
CA TYR A 633 -28.17 17.79 22.74
C TYR A 633 -28.36 16.34 23.14
N ARG A 634 -29.54 15.79 22.84
CA ARG A 634 -29.89 14.41 23.18
C ARG A 634 -29.33 13.43 22.15
N VAL A 635 -28.61 12.42 22.64
CA VAL A 635 -28.00 11.36 21.84
C VAL A 635 -28.44 9.99 22.36
N GLY A 636 -28.86 9.11 21.46
CA GLY A 636 -29.26 7.74 21.78
C GLY A 636 -28.04 6.83 22.00
N VAL A 637 -28.14 5.89 22.95
CA VAL A 637 -27.09 4.91 23.29
C VAL A 637 -27.66 3.52 23.54
N ALA A 638 -26.91 2.46 23.23
CA ALA A 638 -27.37 1.08 23.43
C ALA A 638 -27.53 0.72 24.91
N GLU A 639 -26.52 1.08 25.71
CA GLU A 639 -26.39 0.57 27.06
C GLU A 639 -26.69 1.66 28.08
N PRO A 640 -27.45 1.34 29.14
CA PRO A 640 -27.59 2.27 30.25
C PRO A 640 -26.29 2.32 31.05
N GLY A 641 -26.07 3.45 31.71
CA GLY A 641 -25.02 3.61 32.69
C GLY A 641 -24.47 5.01 32.72
N LYS A 642 -23.17 5.07 32.97
CA LYS A 642 -22.40 6.29 33.12
C LYS A 642 -21.31 6.33 32.07
N TYR A 643 -21.29 7.38 31.27
CA TYR A 643 -20.33 7.62 30.22
C TYR A 643 -19.37 8.74 30.62
N LYS A 644 -18.12 8.65 30.15
CA LYS A 644 -17.08 9.67 30.31
C LYS A 644 -16.42 9.98 28.97
N ILE A 645 -15.93 11.20 28.83
CA ILE A 645 -15.13 11.61 27.69
C ILE A 645 -13.84 10.82 27.69
N VAL A 646 -13.54 10.19 26.55
CA VAL A 646 -12.26 9.49 26.32
C VAL A 646 -11.38 10.21 25.32
N LEU A 647 -11.97 11.03 24.45
CA LEU A 647 -11.26 11.91 23.54
C LEU A 647 -12.15 13.12 23.20
N ASN A 648 -11.58 14.32 23.21
CA ASN A 648 -12.28 15.58 22.96
C ASN A 648 -11.42 16.49 22.08
N SER A 649 -11.88 16.75 20.85
CA SER A 649 -11.15 17.64 19.93
C SER A 649 -11.14 19.10 20.38
N ASP A 650 -12.03 19.51 21.30
CA ASP A 650 -12.07 20.86 21.86
C ASP A 650 -11.06 21.07 23.00
N ASP A 651 -10.24 20.07 23.32
CA ASP A 651 -9.16 20.24 24.30
C ASP A 651 -8.07 21.18 23.81
N LYS A 652 -7.52 21.95 24.74
CA LYS A 652 -6.41 22.89 24.53
C LYS A 652 -5.12 22.20 24.10
N ASP A 653 -4.94 20.94 24.46
CA ASP A 653 -3.82 20.10 23.98
C ASP A 653 -3.89 19.85 22.47
N TYR A 654 -5.05 20.07 21.85
CA TYR A 654 -5.29 19.95 20.41
C TYR A 654 -5.72 21.29 19.78
N LEU A 655 -5.43 22.42 20.42
CA LEU A 655 -5.87 23.77 20.02
C LEU A 655 -7.39 23.91 19.87
N GLY A 656 -8.15 23.24 20.73
CA GLY A 656 -9.55 23.55 20.95
C GLY A 656 -9.76 24.68 21.96
N HIS A 657 -11.01 25.06 22.18
CA HIS A 657 -11.38 26.21 23.02
C HIS A 657 -11.63 25.84 24.49
N ALA A 658 -11.43 24.58 24.86
CA ALA A 658 -11.60 24.03 26.20
C ALA A 658 -12.98 24.32 26.82
N ARG A 659 -14.05 24.25 26.00
CA ARG A 659 -15.42 24.57 26.43
C ARG A 659 -16.10 23.41 27.15
N VAL A 660 -15.64 22.19 26.93
CA VAL A 660 -16.15 20.97 27.55
C VAL A 660 -15.19 20.49 28.64
N ASN A 661 -15.71 20.22 29.84
CA ASN A 661 -14.91 19.65 30.93
C ASN A 661 -14.80 18.12 30.78
N ASN A 662 -13.59 17.60 30.56
CA ASN A 662 -13.34 16.17 30.38
C ASN A 662 -13.69 15.29 31.59
N GLN A 663 -13.83 15.87 32.79
CA GLN A 663 -14.25 15.14 34.00
C GLN A 663 -15.78 14.99 34.10
N THR A 664 -16.54 15.53 33.15
CA THR A 664 -18.01 15.44 33.16
C THR A 664 -18.47 13.99 33.05
N GLU A 665 -19.42 13.62 33.91
CA GLU A 665 -20.07 12.32 33.88
C GLU A 665 -21.43 12.46 33.19
N PHE A 666 -21.68 11.62 32.19
CA PHE A 666 -22.91 11.62 31.41
C PHE A 666 -23.78 10.43 31.81
N PHE A 667 -24.95 10.70 32.37
CA PHE A 667 -25.87 9.66 32.85
C PHE A 667 -26.96 9.39 31.83
N THR A 668 -27.21 8.11 31.55
CA THR A 668 -28.27 7.72 30.62
C THR A 668 -29.65 7.74 31.29
N SER A 669 -30.65 8.20 30.56
CA SER A 669 -32.06 8.05 30.88
C SER A 669 -32.71 6.97 30.01
N PRO A 670 -33.66 6.17 30.53
CA PRO A 670 -34.42 5.24 29.72
C PRO A 670 -35.37 5.98 28.76
N GLY A 671 -35.55 5.43 27.56
CA GLY A 671 -36.48 5.95 26.57
C GLY A 671 -35.91 5.86 25.16
N ASP A 672 -36.79 5.60 24.19
CA ASP A 672 -36.38 5.54 22.80
C ASP A 672 -35.90 6.92 22.31
N TRP A 673 -34.72 6.92 21.70
CA TRP A 673 -34.20 8.07 20.97
C TRP A 673 -33.30 7.57 19.83
N ASP A 674 -33.59 7.96 18.59
CA ASP A 674 -32.85 7.52 17.39
C ASP A 674 -32.71 5.99 17.27
N ASN A 675 -33.78 5.24 17.60
CA ASN A 675 -33.80 3.78 17.65
C ASN A 675 -32.81 3.16 18.65
N ARG A 676 -32.52 3.87 19.74
CA ARG A 676 -31.72 3.38 20.87
C ARG A 676 -32.57 3.39 22.15
N PRO A 677 -32.43 2.37 23.01
CA PRO A 677 -33.29 2.20 24.19
C PRO A 677 -33.03 3.20 25.33
N HIS A 678 -31.89 3.89 25.29
CA HIS A 678 -31.49 4.89 26.26
C HIS A 678 -30.96 6.14 25.55
N TRP A 679 -30.91 7.25 26.27
CA TRP A 679 -30.30 8.49 25.78
C TRP A 679 -29.54 9.23 26.89
N LEU A 680 -28.58 10.05 26.51
CA LEU A 680 -27.92 11.02 27.38
C LEU A 680 -27.91 12.39 26.71
N GLN A 681 -27.58 13.45 27.45
CA GLN A 681 -27.45 14.80 26.91
C GLN A 681 -26.01 15.25 26.97
N VAL A 682 -25.56 15.91 25.92
CA VAL A 682 -24.21 16.47 25.82
C VAL A 682 -24.25 17.95 25.48
N TYR A 683 -23.27 18.68 25.99
CA TYR A 683 -22.85 19.94 25.39
C TYR A 683 -21.88 19.63 24.26
N ILE A 684 -22.26 19.93 23.02
CA ILE A 684 -21.43 19.73 21.84
C ILE A 684 -21.22 21.06 21.08
N PRO A 685 -20.06 21.72 21.25
CA PRO A 685 -19.76 22.97 20.56
C PRO A 685 -19.67 22.81 19.03
N SER A 686 -19.84 23.92 18.30
CA SER A 686 -19.61 23.99 16.85
C SER A 686 -18.20 23.53 16.48
N ARG A 687 -18.10 22.76 15.38
CA ARG A 687 -16.86 22.18 14.83
C ARG A 687 -16.05 21.41 15.87
N THR A 688 -16.71 20.48 16.55
CA THR A 688 -16.05 19.57 17.49
C THR A 688 -16.49 18.14 17.28
N CYS A 689 -15.60 17.21 17.59
CA CYS A 689 -15.93 15.83 17.88
C CYS A 689 -15.57 15.44 19.32
N MET A 690 -16.40 14.58 19.90
CA MET A 690 -16.27 14.07 21.26
C MET A 690 -16.60 12.57 21.26
N LEU A 691 -15.72 11.78 21.89
CA LEU A 691 -15.90 10.34 22.08
C LEU A 691 -16.16 10.06 23.55
N LEU A 692 -17.17 9.24 23.83
CA LEU A 692 -17.54 8.83 25.16
C LEU A 692 -17.49 7.31 25.28
N ALA A 693 -17.00 6.81 26.41
CA ALA A 693 -17.07 5.39 26.74
C ALA A 693 -17.74 5.20 28.10
N LYS A 694 -18.40 4.05 28.25
CA LYS A 694 -18.99 3.63 29.52
C LYS A 694 -17.88 3.36 30.56
N CYS A 695 -18.11 3.79 31.80
CA CYS A 695 -17.19 3.63 32.94
C CYS A 695 -17.05 2.18 33.40
#